data_AF-D4GG03-F1
#
_entry.id   AF-D4GG03-F1
#
_cell.length_a   1.000
_cell.length_b   1.000
_cell.length_c   1.000
_cell.angle_alpha   90.00
_cell.angle_beta   90.00
_cell.angle_gamma   90.00
#
_symmetry.space_group_name_H-M   'P 1'
#
loop_
_entity.id
_entity.type
_entity.pdbx_description
1 polymer ?
#
loop_
_entity_poly.entity_id
_entity_poly.type
_entity_poly.pdbx_seq_one_letter_code
_entity_poly.pdbx_strand_id
1 'polypeptide(L)'
;MMLGYQNKNWHLTRVWEMNAQHYLACLALTLTALPTCAATVPSDVTLSAVQQIVINNGSEVASLDPHKVEGVPESNIILNLLDGLVNTDNNGNVVPGVAERWENQQGKIWTFTLRGNAKWSNGEPVTAQDFVYSWRRLADPKTASPYASYLQAAHIANVDAILAGKVAPDQLGVKALDDRHLQITLTEPVPYLVAMLAHTAMKPVYAPAIEKWGEGWTQPGHYIGNGAYTLNDWVVNEKIVLKRNPLYWNNAQTVIEQGTFLAISSENSDINRYRSGGIDMTNSAVPPDLFAKLRKDMGDEVKVSPLLCTFYYEINNKKPPFTDARVRAAIKMTLDRDIIARKIMGQGQIPAYSFTPPYIAGAALSSPDWMAWTQPQRNAAAKKLLAEAGYNDKNPLRFTLLYNTSDQNKTQAIAAASMWQRNLGAQVTLQNQEWKTLLETRHQAQYDVVRATWCADYNEPSTFLNMFQSQSSTNTAFYHSAEYDRLLAATLTAENEADRASLYQQAETQLDKDSAIVPVYYRVSVRLVKPWVGGFTGHDPQDMTDLKYYFIKKHWSRALPAAQSGRAWPCRPHNRVNTPQVANTGDPNTGNAEVANTLSENKKLELRMNNITKKTLIAASVFAAMSALAANSVMAATVPAGVELAAKQELVKGNGSEVQSLDPHKIEGVPESNVSRDLLEGLVISDTDGHPIPGVAESWDNKDFKVWTFHLRKNAKWSNGEPVTAQDFVYSWERLADPKTASPYASYLQYGHLANVDDIIAGKKPPTDLGVKAIDDHTLQVTLSEPVPYFYKLLIHPSMSPVNKAAIEKFGDKWTQPENWVGNGAFKLESHVINERITVVRNPEYWDNAHTVLNKVTFLPISSEVSDVNRYFSDNGSDMTYNNLPIELFKKLQRDNGKELHVDPYLCTYYYEINNQKAPFNDPRVRAALKLGIDRDIIVDKVLAQGQKPAYSYTPPATDGMELAKPEWFTWSQEKRNAEAKKLLAEAGYTPEKPLTFNLLYNTSDLHKKLAIAASSIWTKNLGVKVKLENQEWKTFLDTRHQGNFDVARAGWCADYNEPTSFLNTMLSDSSNNTAHYKSPAFDKLMKDALATTDDKARSADYEKAEQQLDKDSVIVPLYYYVNTRLVKPYVGGYTGKDPLDNVADRNLYIIKH
;
A
#
# COMPACT_ATOMS: atom_id res chain seq x y z
N MET A 1 -56.45 -46.19 -18.85
CA MET A 1 -57.54 -45.47 -18.15
C MET A 1 -57.12 -44.02 -18.07
N MET A 2 -57.62 -43.22 -19.01
CA MET A 2 -58.65 -42.17 -18.82
C MET A 2 -58.00 -40.88 -18.31
N LEU A 3 -58.17 -39.72 -18.92
CA LEU A 3 -58.92 -39.24 -20.10
C LEU A 3 -58.36 -37.82 -20.31
N GLY A 4 -57.87 -37.49 -21.50
CA GLY A 4 -58.53 -36.46 -22.32
C GLY A 4 -57.77 -35.13 -22.28
N TYR A 5 -57.69 -34.32 -23.33
CA TYR A 5 -58.36 -34.39 -24.62
C TYR A 5 -57.60 -33.47 -25.60
N GLN A 6 -57.29 -34.05 -26.77
CA GLN A 6 -57.31 -33.45 -28.11
C GLN A 6 -56.26 -32.41 -28.54
N ASN A 7 -55.35 -32.77 -29.46
CA ASN A 7 -55.49 -33.02 -30.92
C ASN A 7 -55.44 -31.71 -31.72
N LYS A 8 -54.34 -31.50 -32.46
CA LYS A 8 -54.11 -31.93 -33.87
C LYS A 8 -54.80 -30.99 -34.87
N ASN A 9 -54.02 -30.42 -35.78
CA ASN A 9 -53.92 -30.92 -37.18
C ASN A 9 -52.82 -30.13 -37.91
N TRP A 10 -51.73 -30.78 -38.34
CA TRP A 10 -51.59 -31.59 -39.56
C TRP A 10 -51.41 -30.70 -40.82
N HIS A 11 -50.17 -30.62 -41.35
CA HIS A 11 -49.68 -31.37 -42.55
C HIS A 11 -50.09 -30.62 -43.85
N LEU A 12 -49.23 -30.29 -44.83
CA LEU A 12 -48.28 -31.14 -45.57
C LEU A 12 -47.51 -30.29 -46.63
N THR A 13 -46.34 -30.83 -47.02
CA THR A 13 -45.64 -30.80 -48.33
C THR A 13 -45.13 -29.46 -48.91
N ARG A 14 -43.81 -29.22 -49.05
CA ARG A 14 -42.75 -29.84 -49.89
C ARG A 14 -42.73 -29.44 -51.39
N VAL A 15 -41.75 -28.57 -51.67
CA VAL A 15 -40.72 -28.60 -52.75
C VAL A 15 -41.07 -28.08 -54.16
N TRP A 16 -40.04 -27.45 -54.75
CA TRP A 16 -39.78 -27.01 -56.14
C TRP A 16 -40.24 -25.59 -56.53
N GLU A 17 -39.53 -24.81 -57.33
CA GLU A 17 -38.10 -24.52 -57.51
C GLU A 17 -38.06 -23.17 -58.27
N MET A 18 -36.94 -22.45 -58.15
CA MET A 18 -36.42 -21.44 -59.12
C MET A 18 -37.14 -20.10 -59.37
N ASN A 19 -36.49 -19.04 -58.87
CA ASN A 19 -36.16 -17.75 -59.52
C ASN A 19 -37.26 -16.90 -60.20
N ALA A 20 -37.57 -15.75 -59.58
CA ALA A 20 -37.38 -14.43 -60.20
C ALA A 20 -37.58 -13.28 -59.18
N GLN A 21 -36.47 -12.60 -58.87
CA GLN A 21 -36.31 -11.15 -58.87
C GLN A 21 -37.26 -10.21 -58.07
N HIS A 22 -36.60 -9.43 -57.20
CA HIS A 22 -36.99 -8.12 -56.64
C HIS A 22 -38.13 -8.11 -55.62
N TYR A 23 -37.78 -7.99 -54.34
CA TYR A 23 -38.12 -6.87 -53.44
C TYR A 23 -37.42 -7.13 -52.09
N LEU A 24 -36.24 -6.55 -51.91
CA LEU A 24 -35.54 -6.49 -50.63
C LEU A 24 -36.21 -5.39 -49.80
N ALA A 25 -37.07 -5.77 -48.86
CA ALA A 25 -37.57 -4.86 -47.84
C ALA A 25 -36.51 -4.79 -46.71
N CYS A 26 -35.77 -3.69 -46.66
CA CYS A 26 -34.96 -3.32 -45.49
C CYS A 26 -35.89 -3.17 -44.28
N LEU A 27 -35.83 -4.07 -43.30
CA LEU A 27 -36.43 -3.86 -41.99
C LEU A 27 -35.55 -2.86 -41.22
N ALA A 28 -35.89 -1.57 -41.34
CA ALA A 28 -35.39 -0.53 -40.45
C ALA A 28 -36.12 -0.64 -39.10
N LEU A 29 -35.46 -1.23 -38.11
CA LEU A 29 -35.90 -1.18 -36.70
C LEU A 29 -35.56 0.21 -36.15
N THR A 30 -36.45 1.18 -36.35
CA THR A 30 -36.40 2.50 -35.70
C THR A 30 -36.95 2.38 -34.28
N LEU A 31 -36.07 2.18 -33.29
CA LEU A 31 -36.44 2.37 -31.88
C LEU A 31 -36.63 3.87 -31.62
N THR A 32 -37.89 4.31 -31.54
CA THR A 32 -38.22 5.64 -31.01
C THR A 32 -38.10 5.60 -29.49
N ALA A 33 -36.96 6.07 -28.96
CA ALA A 33 -36.74 6.23 -27.53
C ALA A 33 -37.62 7.37 -26.98
N LEU A 34 -38.36 7.10 -25.90
CA LEU A 34 -38.94 8.14 -25.06
C LEU A 34 -37.79 8.99 -24.48
N PRO A 35 -37.95 10.33 -24.34
CA PRO A 35 -36.90 11.17 -23.76
C PRO A 35 -36.70 10.80 -22.28
N THR A 36 -35.57 10.18 -21.96
CA THR A 36 -35.10 10.00 -20.59
C THR A 36 -34.51 11.33 -20.12
N CYS A 37 -35.19 11.98 -19.17
CA CYS A 37 -34.71 13.21 -18.54
C CYS A 37 -33.50 12.90 -17.62
N ALA A 38 -32.57 13.84 -17.49
CA ALA A 38 -31.67 13.84 -16.32
C ALA A 38 -32.50 14.07 -15.03
N ALA A 39 -31.90 13.80 -13.85
CA ALA A 39 -32.54 13.65 -12.53
C ALA A 39 -34.07 13.83 -12.49
N THR A 40 -34.84 12.73 -12.52
CA THR A 40 -36.30 12.80 -12.31
C THR A 40 -36.58 13.05 -10.83
N VAL A 41 -36.82 14.31 -10.47
CA VAL A 41 -37.22 14.70 -9.11
C VAL A 41 -38.70 14.36 -8.92
N PRO A 42 -39.06 13.46 -7.97
CA PRO A 42 -40.47 13.19 -7.66
C PRO A 42 -41.21 14.47 -7.26
N SER A 43 -42.48 14.61 -7.66
CA SER A 43 -43.25 15.84 -7.45
C SER A 43 -43.50 16.19 -5.98
N ASP A 44 -43.36 15.21 -5.08
CA ASP A 44 -43.47 15.35 -3.62
C ASP A 44 -42.14 15.72 -2.94
N VAL A 45 -41.02 15.74 -3.67
CA VAL A 45 -39.71 16.07 -3.12
C VAL A 45 -39.46 17.58 -3.15
N THR A 46 -39.18 18.15 -1.97
CA THR A 46 -38.64 19.52 -1.87
C THR A 46 -37.11 19.50 -1.96
N LEU A 47 -36.54 20.25 -2.90
CA LEU A 47 -35.09 20.37 -3.07
C LEU A 47 -34.43 21.30 -2.03
N SER A 48 -33.17 21.02 -1.71
CA SER A 48 -32.31 21.93 -0.94
C SER A 48 -31.97 23.18 -1.77
N ALA A 49 -31.82 24.34 -1.11
CA ALA A 49 -31.31 25.55 -1.75
C ALA A 49 -29.84 25.41 -2.18
N VAL A 50 -29.09 24.50 -1.54
CA VAL A 50 -27.72 24.15 -1.89
C VAL A 50 -27.73 22.77 -2.57
N GLN A 51 -27.43 22.75 -3.87
CA GLN A 51 -27.31 21.54 -4.68
C GLN A 51 -25.84 21.18 -4.90
N GLN A 52 -25.16 20.81 -3.82
CA GLN A 52 -23.76 20.38 -3.83
C GLN A 52 -23.68 18.97 -3.26
N ILE A 53 -22.78 18.16 -3.81
CA ILE A 53 -22.57 16.79 -3.34
C ILE A 53 -21.08 16.50 -3.20
N VAL A 54 -20.71 15.81 -2.13
CA VAL A 54 -19.35 15.34 -1.87
C VAL A 54 -19.33 13.81 -1.90
N ILE A 55 -18.58 13.24 -2.82
CA ILE A 55 -18.45 11.81 -3.03
C ILE A 55 -16.99 11.42 -2.79
N ASN A 56 -16.74 10.35 -2.02
CA ASN A 56 -15.42 9.76 -2.02
C ASN A 56 -15.22 8.86 -3.24
N ASN A 57 -14.13 9.10 -3.97
CA ASN A 57 -13.79 8.39 -5.20
C ASN A 57 -12.77 7.25 -4.97
N GLY A 58 -12.40 6.99 -3.72
CA GLY A 58 -11.50 5.89 -3.33
C GLY A 58 -10.02 6.20 -3.56
N SER A 59 -9.62 6.81 -4.66
CA SER A 59 -8.21 7.16 -4.87
C SER A 59 -8.04 8.41 -5.73
N GLU A 60 -6.82 8.93 -5.72
CA GLU A 60 -6.39 9.91 -6.71
C GLU A 60 -6.42 9.27 -8.10
N VAL A 61 -6.85 10.04 -9.11
CA VAL A 61 -6.89 9.61 -10.50
C VAL A 61 -5.53 9.73 -11.15
N ALA A 62 -5.18 8.78 -12.02
CA ALA A 62 -3.93 8.83 -12.79
C ALA A 62 -3.95 9.95 -13.85
N SER A 63 -5.11 10.20 -14.46
CA SER A 63 -5.35 11.22 -15.46
C SER A 63 -6.85 11.47 -15.61
N LEU A 64 -7.23 12.57 -16.28
CA LEU A 64 -8.60 12.81 -16.76
C LEU A 64 -8.71 12.68 -18.29
N ASP A 65 -7.66 12.18 -18.95
CA ASP A 65 -7.66 11.88 -20.38
C ASP A 65 -8.27 10.47 -20.60
N PRO A 66 -9.41 10.35 -21.28
CA PRO A 66 -10.09 9.05 -21.47
C PRO A 66 -9.25 8.01 -22.21
N HIS A 67 -8.19 8.41 -22.93
CA HIS A 67 -7.32 7.49 -23.66
C HIS A 67 -6.01 7.19 -22.89
N LYS A 68 -5.92 7.54 -21.61
CA LYS A 68 -4.73 7.32 -20.76
C LYS A 68 -5.05 6.64 -19.43
N VAL A 69 -6.27 6.16 -19.26
CA VAL A 69 -6.80 5.65 -17.99
C VAL A 69 -7.48 4.31 -18.18
N GLU A 70 -7.51 3.50 -17.13
CA GLU A 70 -8.18 2.20 -17.13
C GLU A 70 -9.05 1.91 -15.88
N GLY A 71 -9.09 2.85 -14.92
CA GLY A 71 -9.72 2.63 -13.63
C GLY A 71 -11.15 3.17 -13.50
N VAL A 72 -11.86 2.64 -12.49
CA VAL A 72 -13.17 3.13 -12.03
C VAL A 72 -13.09 4.56 -11.47
N PRO A 73 -12.09 4.94 -10.64
CA PRO A 73 -11.97 6.30 -10.12
C PRO A 73 -11.93 7.36 -11.24
N GLU A 74 -11.18 7.09 -12.31
CA GLU A 74 -11.10 7.95 -13.48
C GLU A 74 -12.44 8.01 -14.23
N SER A 75 -13.05 6.85 -14.48
CA SER A 75 -14.33 6.75 -15.19
C SER A 75 -15.45 7.52 -14.50
N ASN A 76 -15.54 7.42 -13.16
CA ASN A 76 -16.51 8.17 -12.34
C ASN A 76 -16.43 9.68 -12.56
N ILE A 77 -15.24 10.23 -12.84
CA ILE A 77 -15.08 11.66 -13.08
C ILE A 77 -15.27 11.99 -14.57
N ILE A 78 -14.65 11.21 -15.46
CA ILE A 78 -14.66 11.48 -16.91
C ILE A 78 -16.08 11.39 -17.49
N LEU A 79 -16.93 10.48 -17.00
CA LEU A 79 -18.30 10.38 -17.48
C LEU A 79 -19.15 11.62 -17.17
N ASN A 80 -18.78 12.42 -16.16
CA ASN A 80 -19.39 13.70 -15.85
C ASN A 80 -18.87 14.82 -16.78
N LEU A 81 -17.61 14.71 -17.21
CA LEU A 81 -16.90 15.70 -18.03
C LEU A 81 -17.15 15.54 -19.54
N LEU A 82 -17.40 14.31 -20.01
CA LEU A 82 -17.52 13.96 -21.43
C LEU A 82 -18.80 13.15 -21.70
N ASP A 83 -19.53 13.53 -22.74
CA ASP A 83 -20.75 12.87 -23.23
C ASP A 83 -20.43 12.07 -24.51
N GLY A 84 -20.68 10.76 -24.49
CA GLY A 84 -20.40 9.85 -25.60
C GLY A 84 -21.51 9.84 -26.65
N LEU A 85 -21.42 8.95 -27.65
CA LEU A 85 -22.52 8.72 -28.59
C LEU A 85 -23.79 8.27 -27.86
N VAL A 86 -23.62 7.36 -26.91
CA VAL A 86 -24.63 6.88 -25.97
C VAL A 86 -24.06 6.90 -24.55
N ASN A 87 -24.92 6.75 -23.54
CA ASN A 87 -24.53 6.59 -22.14
C ASN A 87 -25.39 5.51 -21.48
N THR A 88 -25.21 5.30 -20.18
CA THR A 88 -26.12 4.53 -19.34
C THR A 88 -26.96 5.47 -18.46
N ASP A 89 -28.22 5.11 -18.24
CA ASP A 89 -29.04 5.73 -17.21
C ASP A 89 -28.68 5.21 -15.80
N ASN A 90 -29.30 5.77 -14.77
CA ASN A 90 -29.08 5.33 -13.38
C ASN A 90 -29.68 3.94 -13.05
N ASN A 91 -30.17 3.19 -14.04
CA ASN A 91 -30.52 1.77 -13.91
C ASN A 91 -29.62 0.87 -14.79
N GLY A 92 -28.60 1.44 -15.43
CA GLY A 92 -27.67 0.69 -16.28
C GLY A 92 -28.21 0.39 -17.69
N ASN A 93 -29.30 1.04 -18.12
CA ASN A 93 -29.82 0.90 -19.49
C ASN A 93 -29.09 1.86 -20.42
N VAL A 94 -28.79 1.40 -21.64
CA VAL A 94 -28.17 2.24 -22.67
C VAL A 94 -29.18 3.28 -23.16
N VAL A 95 -28.82 4.56 -23.10
CA VAL A 95 -29.64 5.71 -23.51
C VAL A 95 -28.91 6.62 -24.49
N PRO A 96 -29.64 7.36 -25.35
CA PRO A 96 -29.05 8.35 -26.26
C PRO A 96 -28.18 9.39 -25.55
N GLY A 97 -26.95 9.59 -26.04
CA GLY A 97 -26.01 10.62 -25.60
C GLY A 97 -25.95 11.75 -26.63
N VAL A 98 -24.79 12.01 -27.22
CA VAL A 98 -24.65 12.94 -28.35
C VAL A 98 -25.40 12.44 -29.59
N ALA A 99 -25.52 11.13 -29.80
CA ALA A 99 -26.35 10.58 -30.87
C ALA A 99 -27.84 10.55 -30.47
N GLU A 100 -28.72 11.10 -31.31
CA GLU A 100 -30.18 11.10 -31.10
C GLU A 100 -30.84 9.83 -31.65
N ARG A 101 -30.21 9.20 -32.66
CA ARG A 101 -30.61 7.93 -33.25
C ARG A 101 -29.43 7.28 -33.97
N TRP A 102 -29.56 6.00 -34.26
CA TRP A 102 -28.62 5.25 -35.09
C TRP A 102 -29.35 4.18 -35.89
N GLU A 103 -28.74 3.79 -37.00
CA GLU A 103 -29.18 2.70 -37.85
C GLU A 103 -27.97 1.83 -38.21
N ASN A 104 -28.21 0.58 -38.59
CA ASN A 104 -27.16 -0.30 -39.05
C ASN A 104 -27.57 -1.09 -40.29
N GLN A 105 -26.57 -1.47 -41.08
CA GLN A 105 -26.71 -2.39 -42.20
C GLN A 105 -25.96 -3.68 -41.85
N GLN A 106 -26.72 -4.77 -41.68
CA GLN A 106 -26.21 -6.11 -41.36
C GLN A 106 -25.29 -6.15 -40.11
N GLY A 107 -25.48 -5.24 -39.15
CA GLY A 107 -24.64 -5.14 -37.95
C GLY A 107 -23.19 -4.71 -38.20
N LYS A 108 -22.80 -4.39 -39.45
CA LYS A 108 -21.42 -4.05 -39.84
C LYS A 108 -21.20 -2.57 -40.12
N ILE A 109 -22.16 -1.91 -40.74
CA ILE A 109 -22.08 -0.47 -41.04
C ILE A 109 -23.10 0.23 -40.17
N TRP A 110 -22.63 1.02 -39.20
CA TRP A 110 -23.47 1.78 -38.29
C TRP A 110 -23.38 3.26 -38.62
N THR A 111 -24.53 3.93 -38.70
CA THR A 111 -24.60 5.38 -38.89
C THR A 111 -25.30 5.99 -37.68
N PHE A 112 -24.62 6.91 -36.99
CA PHE A 112 -25.13 7.65 -35.84
C PHE A 112 -25.46 9.08 -36.27
N THR A 113 -26.69 9.52 -36.02
CA THR A 113 -27.08 10.93 -36.18
C THR A 113 -26.87 11.66 -34.86
N LEU A 114 -25.97 12.64 -34.85
CA LEU A 114 -25.67 13.49 -33.70
C LEU A 114 -26.71 14.60 -33.56
N ARG A 115 -27.07 14.96 -32.31
CA ARG A 115 -27.99 16.07 -32.02
C ARG A 115 -27.40 17.42 -32.45
N GLY A 116 -28.22 18.30 -33.03
CA GLY A 116 -27.75 19.61 -33.52
C GLY A 116 -27.40 20.62 -32.43
N ASN A 117 -27.74 20.34 -31.18
CA ASN A 117 -27.50 21.23 -30.03
C ASN A 117 -26.41 20.73 -29.08
N ALA A 118 -25.64 19.69 -29.43
CA ALA A 118 -24.49 19.26 -28.64
C ALA A 118 -23.36 20.27 -28.76
N LYS A 119 -22.79 20.68 -27.62
CA LYS A 119 -21.73 21.68 -27.56
C LYS A 119 -20.63 21.29 -26.59
N TRP A 120 -19.42 21.68 -26.92
CA TRP A 120 -18.30 21.76 -26.01
C TRP A 120 -18.52 22.91 -25.02
N SER A 121 -17.83 22.86 -23.88
CA SER A 121 -17.89 23.87 -22.81
C SER A 121 -17.34 25.25 -23.19
N ASN A 122 -16.67 25.36 -24.35
CA ASN A 122 -16.29 26.65 -24.96
C ASN A 122 -17.36 27.21 -25.92
N GLY A 123 -18.46 26.49 -26.17
CA GLY A 123 -19.56 26.90 -27.04
C GLY A 123 -19.51 26.39 -28.47
N GLU A 124 -18.41 25.75 -28.88
CA GLU A 124 -18.30 25.12 -30.20
C GLU A 124 -19.20 23.88 -30.31
N PRO A 125 -19.74 23.56 -31.50
CA PRO A 125 -20.55 22.36 -31.70
C PRO A 125 -19.70 21.09 -31.55
N VAL A 126 -20.29 20.04 -30.98
CA VAL A 126 -19.71 18.68 -31.06
C VAL A 126 -20.11 18.06 -32.39
N THR A 127 -19.14 17.58 -33.16
CA THR A 127 -19.34 17.07 -34.53
C THR A 127 -18.91 15.62 -34.67
N ALA A 128 -19.29 14.98 -35.78
CA ALA A 128 -18.81 13.64 -36.12
C ALA A 128 -17.28 13.59 -36.26
N GLN A 129 -16.64 14.70 -36.63
CA GLN A 129 -15.19 14.79 -36.77
C GLN A 129 -14.47 14.69 -35.41
N ASP A 130 -15.10 15.12 -34.32
CA ASP A 130 -14.54 14.97 -32.97
C ASP A 130 -14.39 13.49 -32.59
N PHE A 131 -15.39 12.66 -32.90
CA PHE A 131 -15.34 11.22 -32.68
C PHE A 131 -14.32 10.54 -33.58
N VAL A 132 -14.24 10.94 -34.86
CA VAL A 132 -13.21 10.44 -35.79
C VAL A 132 -11.81 10.73 -35.25
N TYR A 133 -11.54 11.97 -34.84
CA TYR A 133 -10.24 12.32 -34.22
C TYR A 133 -9.98 11.46 -32.98
N SER A 134 -10.95 11.39 -32.08
CA SER A 134 -10.81 10.73 -30.79
C SER A 134 -10.47 9.25 -30.94
N TRP A 135 -11.19 8.52 -31.79
CA TRP A 135 -10.95 7.08 -31.90
C TRP A 135 -9.72 6.75 -32.73
N ARG A 136 -9.34 7.61 -33.68
CA ARG A 136 -8.01 7.53 -34.32
C ARG A 136 -6.89 7.75 -33.30
N ARG A 137 -7.04 8.72 -32.40
CA ARG A 137 -6.10 8.94 -31.29
C ARG A 137 -6.06 7.74 -30.35
N LEU A 138 -7.20 7.15 -30.00
CA LEU A 138 -7.28 5.94 -29.18
C LEU A 138 -6.54 4.75 -29.83
N ALA A 139 -6.69 4.58 -31.16
CA ALA A 139 -6.00 3.54 -31.92
C ALA A 139 -4.51 3.82 -32.18
N ASP A 140 -4.07 5.07 -32.11
CA ASP A 140 -2.67 5.43 -32.41
C ASP A 140 -1.72 4.83 -31.36
N PRO A 141 -0.75 3.97 -31.75
CA PRO A 141 0.24 3.43 -30.83
C PRO A 141 1.03 4.49 -30.07
N LYS A 142 1.18 5.71 -30.61
CA LYS A 142 1.83 6.83 -29.92
C LYS A 142 1.06 7.32 -28.71
N THR A 143 -0.26 7.15 -28.70
CA THR A 143 -1.10 7.47 -27.54
C THR A 143 -0.84 6.47 -26.41
N ALA A 144 -0.41 5.24 -26.70
CA ALA A 144 -0.17 4.20 -25.71
C ALA A 144 -1.36 4.03 -24.75
N SER A 145 -2.59 4.02 -25.30
CA SER A 145 -3.81 3.87 -24.51
C SER A 145 -3.91 2.46 -23.96
N PRO A 146 -4.19 2.27 -22.66
CA PRO A 146 -4.42 0.94 -22.09
C PRO A 146 -5.66 0.26 -22.70
N TYR A 147 -6.62 1.04 -23.21
CA TYR A 147 -7.86 0.57 -23.81
C TYR A 147 -7.84 0.57 -25.36
N ALA A 148 -6.67 0.66 -26.00
CA ALA A 148 -6.59 0.63 -27.46
C ALA A 148 -7.18 -0.67 -28.06
N SER A 149 -7.01 -1.79 -27.36
CA SER A 149 -7.57 -3.10 -27.73
C SER A 149 -9.10 -3.17 -27.66
N TYR A 150 -9.77 -2.21 -26.99
CA TYR A 150 -11.23 -2.13 -26.97
C TYR A 150 -11.83 -1.93 -28.36
N LEU A 151 -11.11 -1.20 -29.24
CA LEU A 151 -11.49 -1.04 -30.64
C LEU A 151 -11.35 -2.35 -31.44
N GLN A 152 -10.42 -3.24 -31.05
CA GLN A 152 -10.29 -4.59 -31.62
C GLN A 152 -11.47 -5.46 -31.18
N ALA A 153 -11.84 -5.41 -29.89
CA ALA A 153 -13.00 -6.12 -29.36
C ALA A 153 -14.32 -5.64 -30.02
N ALA A 154 -14.38 -4.37 -30.43
CA ALA A 154 -15.50 -3.84 -31.21
C ALA A 154 -15.44 -4.17 -32.71
N HIS A 155 -14.39 -4.86 -33.19
CA HIS A 155 -14.18 -5.25 -34.58
C HIS A 155 -14.15 -4.09 -35.58
N ILE A 156 -13.70 -2.89 -35.18
CA ILE A 156 -13.62 -1.73 -36.08
C ILE A 156 -12.64 -2.00 -37.22
N ALA A 157 -13.03 -1.70 -38.46
CA ALA A 157 -12.20 -1.98 -39.62
C ALA A 157 -10.80 -1.34 -39.51
N ASN A 158 -9.78 -2.09 -39.92
CA ASN A 158 -8.34 -1.76 -39.92
C ASN A 158 -7.66 -1.62 -38.54
N VAL A 159 -8.36 -1.78 -37.41
CA VAL A 159 -7.80 -1.59 -36.07
C VAL A 159 -6.57 -2.48 -35.78
N ASP A 160 -6.62 -3.77 -36.12
CA ASP A 160 -5.51 -4.69 -35.85
C ASP A 160 -4.23 -4.30 -36.59
N ALA A 161 -4.38 -3.85 -37.85
CA ALA A 161 -3.26 -3.41 -38.65
C ALA A 161 -2.68 -2.09 -38.12
N ILE A 162 -3.51 -1.21 -37.56
CA ILE A 162 -3.08 0.05 -36.94
C ILE A 162 -2.30 -0.21 -35.65
N LEU A 163 -2.83 -1.06 -34.76
CA LEU A 163 -2.16 -1.39 -33.50
C LEU A 163 -0.86 -2.16 -33.71
N ALA A 164 -0.78 -2.97 -34.77
CA ALA A 164 0.47 -3.60 -35.20
C ALA A 164 1.45 -2.64 -35.90
N GLY A 165 1.12 -1.35 -36.05
CA GLY A 165 1.95 -0.35 -36.74
C GLY A 165 2.08 -0.56 -38.25
N LYS A 166 1.24 -1.41 -38.85
CA LYS A 166 1.26 -1.75 -40.28
C LYS A 166 0.47 -0.75 -41.14
N VAL A 167 -0.51 -0.08 -40.55
CA VAL A 167 -1.40 0.88 -41.22
C VAL A 167 -1.48 2.15 -40.35
N ALA A 168 -1.63 3.32 -40.99
CA ALA A 168 -1.74 4.58 -40.26
C ALA A 168 -3.11 4.71 -39.55
N PRO A 169 -3.18 5.38 -38.37
CA PRO A 169 -4.44 5.54 -37.63
C PRO A 169 -5.56 6.21 -38.43
N ASP A 170 -5.25 7.02 -39.44
CA ASP A 170 -6.25 7.68 -40.27
C ASP A 170 -7.09 6.72 -41.13
N GLN A 171 -6.63 5.48 -41.33
CA GLN A 171 -7.38 4.42 -42.01
C GLN A 171 -8.35 3.67 -41.10
N LEU A 172 -8.48 4.04 -39.82
CA LEU A 172 -9.45 3.43 -38.92
C LEU A 172 -10.86 3.52 -39.53
N GLY A 173 -11.66 2.46 -39.37
CA GLY A 173 -13.02 2.29 -39.92
C GLY A 173 -14.08 3.25 -39.37
N VAL A 174 -13.76 4.52 -39.18
CA VAL A 174 -14.65 5.59 -38.73
C VAL A 174 -14.54 6.78 -39.65
N LYS A 175 -15.69 7.34 -40.04
CA LYS A 175 -15.74 8.51 -40.92
C LYS A 175 -16.91 9.43 -40.58
N ALA A 176 -16.67 10.73 -40.64
CA ALA A 176 -17.72 11.73 -40.65
C ALA A 176 -18.29 11.82 -42.08
N LEU A 177 -19.57 11.51 -42.26
CA LEU A 177 -20.27 11.74 -43.53
C LEU A 177 -20.56 13.23 -43.72
N ASP A 178 -20.88 13.89 -42.61
CA ASP A 178 -20.99 15.35 -42.42
C ASP A 178 -20.87 15.64 -40.91
N ASP A 179 -21.03 16.90 -40.50
CA ASP A 179 -20.91 17.33 -39.09
C ASP A 179 -21.81 16.55 -38.12
N ARG A 180 -22.95 16.03 -38.59
CA ARG A 180 -23.96 15.35 -37.77
C ARG A 180 -24.06 13.86 -38.01
N HIS A 181 -23.37 13.29 -38.97
CA HIS A 181 -23.49 11.86 -39.29
C HIS A 181 -22.14 11.16 -39.18
N LEU A 182 -21.97 10.35 -38.15
CA LEU A 182 -20.80 9.50 -37.95
C LEU A 182 -21.10 8.09 -38.46
N GLN A 183 -20.24 7.55 -39.34
CA GLN A 183 -20.31 6.16 -39.77
C GLN A 183 -19.16 5.34 -39.18
N ILE A 184 -19.48 4.16 -38.66
CA ILE A 184 -18.56 3.15 -38.16
C ILE A 184 -18.68 1.91 -39.04
N THR A 185 -17.56 1.39 -39.52
CA THR A 185 -17.47 0.15 -40.31
C THR A 185 -16.76 -0.91 -39.49
N LEU A 186 -17.40 -2.06 -39.34
CA LEU A 186 -16.87 -3.23 -38.64
C LEU A 186 -16.48 -4.32 -39.64
N THR A 187 -15.52 -5.15 -39.27
CA THR A 187 -15.13 -6.33 -40.04
C THR A 187 -16.17 -7.45 -39.95
N GLU A 188 -16.85 -7.54 -38.80
CA GLU A 188 -17.85 -8.55 -38.46
C GLU A 188 -19.09 -7.90 -37.84
N PRO A 189 -20.26 -8.56 -37.86
CA PRO A 189 -21.45 -8.01 -37.21
C PRO A 189 -21.26 -8.00 -35.69
N VAL A 190 -21.38 -6.84 -35.04
CA VAL A 190 -21.31 -6.71 -33.58
C VAL A 190 -22.62 -6.12 -33.07
N PRO A 191 -23.63 -6.95 -32.76
CA PRO A 191 -24.95 -6.41 -32.50
C PRO A 191 -25.09 -5.71 -31.14
N TYR A 192 -24.11 -5.88 -30.25
CA TYR A 192 -23.98 -5.18 -28.97
C TYR A 192 -23.05 -3.94 -29.04
N LEU A 193 -22.65 -3.50 -30.24
CA LEU A 193 -21.78 -2.33 -30.43
C LEU A 193 -22.30 -1.11 -29.65
N VAL A 194 -23.60 -0.86 -29.69
CA VAL A 194 -24.21 0.30 -29.02
C VAL A 194 -23.94 0.27 -27.51
N ALA A 195 -23.99 -0.88 -26.85
CA ALA A 195 -23.64 -0.98 -25.43
C ALA A 195 -22.15 -0.66 -25.18
N MET A 196 -21.26 -1.12 -26.06
CA MET A 196 -19.82 -0.84 -25.96
C MET A 196 -19.50 0.66 -26.07
N LEU A 197 -20.28 1.41 -26.86
CA LEU A 197 -20.10 2.84 -27.09
C LEU A 197 -20.41 3.73 -25.87
N ALA A 198 -21.00 3.17 -24.81
CA ALA A 198 -21.19 3.87 -23.54
C ALA A 198 -19.89 3.99 -22.72
N HIS A 199 -18.88 3.17 -23.02
CA HIS A 199 -17.63 3.10 -22.27
C HIS A 199 -16.81 4.40 -22.34
N THR A 200 -16.10 4.72 -21.26
CA THR A 200 -15.33 5.97 -21.11
C THR A 200 -14.32 6.20 -22.24
N ALA A 201 -13.63 5.14 -22.69
CA ALA A 201 -12.64 5.23 -23.76
C ALA A 201 -13.25 5.67 -25.11
N MET A 202 -14.56 5.50 -25.31
CA MET A 202 -15.25 5.85 -26.56
C MET A 202 -15.77 7.30 -26.58
N LYS A 203 -15.56 8.07 -25.50
CA LYS A 203 -15.99 9.46 -25.40
C LYS A 203 -15.09 10.40 -26.22
N PRO A 204 -15.64 11.48 -26.78
CA PRO A 204 -14.87 12.39 -27.63
C PRO A 204 -13.93 13.25 -26.79
N VAL A 205 -12.79 13.63 -27.36
CA VAL A 205 -11.84 14.62 -26.81
C VAL A 205 -11.72 15.81 -27.76
N TYR A 206 -11.49 17.00 -27.20
CA TYR A 206 -11.41 18.24 -27.98
C TYR A 206 -9.98 18.44 -28.53
N ALA A 207 -9.79 18.14 -29.82
CA ALA A 207 -8.48 18.14 -30.48
C ALA A 207 -7.68 19.46 -30.31
N PRO A 208 -8.28 20.66 -30.46
CA PRO A 208 -7.53 21.90 -30.34
C PRO A 208 -6.92 22.13 -28.94
N ALA A 209 -7.55 21.63 -27.87
CA ALA A 209 -6.96 21.69 -26.52
C ALA A 209 -5.74 20.77 -26.40
N ILE A 210 -5.81 19.56 -26.95
CA ILE A 210 -4.70 18.59 -26.94
C ILE A 210 -3.52 19.13 -27.77
N GLU A 211 -3.79 19.65 -28.96
CA GLU A 211 -2.76 20.22 -29.84
C GLU A 211 -2.06 21.42 -29.20
N LYS A 212 -2.83 22.27 -28.50
CA LYS A 212 -2.30 23.46 -27.84
C LYS A 212 -1.53 23.14 -26.56
N TRP A 213 -2.01 22.20 -25.74
CA TRP A 213 -1.51 22.01 -24.37
C TRP A 213 -0.81 20.67 -24.13
N GLY A 214 -0.77 19.77 -25.12
CA GLY A 214 -0.18 18.45 -24.98
C GLY A 214 -0.79 17.68 -23.81
N GLU A 215 0.03 17.06 -22.97
CA GLU A 215 -0.42 16.35 -21.76
C GLU A 215 -1.13 17.26 -20.73
N GLY A 216 -0.87 18.57 -20.76
CA GLY A 216 -1.47 19.55 -19.86
C GLY A 216 -2.91 19.96 -20.21
N TRP A 217 -3.51 19.38 -21.26
CA TRP A 217 -4.88 19.70 -21.69
C TRP A 217 -5.94 19.35 -20.63
N THR A 218 -5.63 18.42 -19.73
CA THR A 218 -6.54 17.96 -18.67
C THR A 218 -6.52 18.82 -17.41
N GLN A 219 -5.68 19.87 -17.36
CA GLN A 219 -5.58 20.76 -16.20
C GLN A 219 -6.80 21.70 -16.10
N PRO A 220 -7.20 22.12 -14.88
CA PRO A 220 -8.22 23.15 -14.70
C PRO A 220 -7.91 24.40 -15.54
N GLY A 221 -8.92 24.92 -16.24
CA GLY A 221 -8.79 26.05 -17.17
C GLY A 221 -8.33 25.68 -18.60
N HIS A 222 -7.77 24.49 -18.82
CA HIS A 222 -7.47 23.97 -20.17
C HIS A 222 -8.49 22.93 -20.64
N TYR A 223 -9.11 22.21 -19.69
CA TYR A 223 -10.03 21.12 -19.98
C TYR A 223 -11.29 21.62 -20.69
N ILE A 224 -11.48 21.21 -21.94
CA ILE A 224 -12.71 21.45 -22.71
C ILE A 224 -13.47 20.13 -22.83
N GLY A 225 -14.55 20.00 -22.05
CA GLY A 225 -15.47 18.85 -22.08
C GLY A 225 -16.82 19.17 -22.70
N ASN A 226 -17.60 18.15 -23.06
CA ASN A 226 -18.98 18.26 -23.57
C ASN A 226 -20.04 17.62 -22.66
N GLY A 227 -19.65 17.14 -21.47
CA GLY A 227 -20.54 16.51 -20.48
C GLY A 227 -21.38 17.51 -19.68
N ALA A 228 -22.13 16.98 -18.71
CA ALA A 228 -23.00 17.75 -17.81
C ALA A 228 -22.22 18.66 -16.86
N TYR A 229 -20.92 18.42 -16.68
CA TYR A 229 -20.02 19.19 -15.82
C TYR A 229 -18.73 19.58 -16.54
N THR A 230 -18.08 20.62 -16.04
CA THR A 230 -16.72 21.02 -16.41
C THR A 230 -15.78 20.90 -15.20
N LEU A 231 -14.49 20.71 -15.48
CA LEU A 231 -13.46 20.69 -14.45
C LEU A 231 -13.24 22.11 -13.91
N ASN A 232 -13.56 22.32 -12.64
CA ASN A 232 -13.41 23.61 -12.00
C ASN A 232 -12.09 23.71 -11.21
N ASP A 233 -11.75 22.67 -10.46
CA ASP A 233 -10.54 22.62 -9.65
C ASP A 233 -10.04 21.18 -9.53
N TRP A 234 -8.73 21.01 -9.40
CA TRP A 234 -8.08 19.73 -9.16
C TRP A 234 -6.89 19.94 -8.24
N VAL A 235 -7.03 19.51 -6.99
CA VAL A 235 -5.96 19.49 -6.00
C VAL A 235 -5.58 18.02 -5.78
N VAL A 236 -4.45 17.63 -6.36
CA VAL A 236 -3.94 16.26 -6.33
C VAL A 236 -3.86 15.71 -4.90
N ASN A 237 -4.40 14.51 -4.69
CA ASN A 237 -4.57 13.79 -3.41
C ASN A 237 -5.54 14.43 -2.41
N GLU A 238 -6.21 15.53 -2.77
CA GLU A 238 -7.22 16.15 -1.92
C GLU A 238 -8.62 16.00 -2.53
N LYS A 239 -8.83 16.63 -3.70
CA LYS A 239 -10.14 16.69 -4.34
C LYS A 239 -10.10 17.08 -5.82
N ILE A 240 -11.13 16.66 -6.54
CA ILE A 240 -11.52 17.21 -7.84
C ILE A 240 -12.90 17.85 -7.69
N VAL A 241 -13.02 19.10 -8.14
CA VAL A 241 -14.28 19.85 -8.11
C VAL A 241 -14.80 20.01 -9.52
N LEU A 242 -16.01 19.51 -9.74
CA LEU A 242 -16.75 19.66 -10.98
C LEU A 242 -17.85 20.69 -10.81
N LYS A 243 -18.06 21.55 -11.81
CA LYS A 243 -19.13 22.55 -11.84
C LYS A 243 -20.07 22.27 -13.00
N ARG A 244 -21.37 22.48 -12.80
CA ARG A 244 -22.40 22.29 -13.82
C ARG A 244 -22.04 23.04 -15.11
N ASN A 245 -22.12 22.35 -16.25
CA ASN A 245 -21.89 22.90 -17.58
C ASN A 245 -23.19 23.48 -18.15
N PRO A 246 -23.33 24.82 -18.23
CA PRO A 246 -24.56 25.42 -18.75
C PRO A 246 -24.80 25.17 -20.24
N LEU A 247 -23.76 24.74 -20.98
CA LEU A 247 -23.82 24.47 -22.42
C LEU A 247 -24.13 23.00 -22.74
N TYR A 248 -24.23 22.14 -21.72
CA TYR A 248 -24.64 20.75 -21.91
C TYR A 248 -26.04 20.68 -22.53
N TRP A 249 -26.24 19.82 -23.53
CA TRP A 249 -27.50 19.77 -24.29
C TRP A 249 -28.71 19.46 -23.40
N ASN A 250 -28.53 18.67 -22.32
CA ASN A 250 -29.56 18.31 -21.35
C ASN A 250 -29.42 19.07 -20.03
N ASN A 251 -28.76 20.24 -20.05
CA ASN A 251 -28.51 21.04 -18.85
C ASN A 251 -29.81 21.31 -18.08
N ALA A 252 -30.94 21.56 -18.75
CA ALA A 252 -32.22 21.86 -18.10
C ALA A 252 -32.68 20.79 -17.08
N GLN A 253 -32.21 19.55 -17.22
CA GLN A 253 -32.55 18.44 -16.33
C GLN A 253 -31.45 18.13 -15.29
N THR A 254 -30.30 18.83 -15.35
CA THR A 254 -29.22 18.70 -14.36
C THR A 254 -29.59 19.50 -13.10
N VAL A 255 -29.40 18.91 -11.91
CA VAL A 255 -29.82 19.55 -10.65
C VAL A 255 -28.62 19.91 -9.76
N ILE A 256 -27.64 19.02 -9.62
CA ILE A 256 -26.42 19.31 -8.85
C ILE A 256 -25.62 20.41 -9.54
N GLU A 257 -25.31 21.48 -8.80
CA GLU A 257 -24.52 22.63 -9.26
C GLU A 257 -23.01 22.38 -9.15
N GLN A 258 -22.59 21.64 -8.13
CA GLN A 258 -21.18 21.29 -7.89
C GLN A 258 -21.05 19.89 -7.30
N GLY A 259 -20.17 19.08 -7.90
CA GLY A 259 -19.72 17.81 -7.34
C GLY A 259 -18.28 17.91 -6.86
N THR A 260 -17.98 17.33 -5.69
CA THR A 260 -16.62 17.21 -5.18
C THR A 260 -16.28 15.75 -5.01
N PHE A 261 -15.25 15.28 -5.73
CA PHE A 261 -14.71 13.93 -5.62
C PHE A 261 -13.46 13.97 -4.73
N LEU A 262 -13.45 13.19 -3.65
CA LEU A 262 -12.31 13.08 -2.73
C LEU A 262 -11.46 11.85 -3.06
N ALA A 263 -10.15 11.92 -2.76
CA ALA A 263 -9.19 10.85 -3.01
C ALA A 263 -8.85 10.01 -1.76
N ILE A 264 -9.86 9.63 -0.95
CA ILE A 264 -9.64 8.92 0.32
C ILE A 264 -9.63 7.40 0.08
N SER A 265 -8.46 6.78 0.24
CA SER A 265 -8.26 5.34 0.02
C SER A 265 -8.50 4.45 1.22
N SER A 266 -8.52 5.02 2.42
CA SER A 266 -8.90 4.28 3.62
C SER A 266 -10.42 4.28 3.76
N GLU A 267 -11.05 3.10 3.67
CA GLU A 267 -12.50 2.96 3.85
C GLU A 267 -12.95 3.41 5.24
N ASN A 268 -12.11 3.21 6.26
CA ASN A 268 -12.38 3.71 7.61
C ASN A 268 -12.44 5.24 7.67
N SER A 269 -11.50 5.92 7.02
CA SER A 269 -11.48 7.39 6.93
C SER A 269 -12.69 7.91 6.15
N ASP A 270 -13.07 7.23 5.08
CA ASP A 270 -14.27 7.51 4.28
C ASP A 270 -15.54 7.42 5.15
N ILE A 271 -15.74 6.28 5.83
CA ILE A 271 -16.87 6.06 6.75
C ILE A 271 -16.91 7.12 7.87
N ASN A 272 -15.76 7.46 8.46
CA ASN A 272 -15.68 8.44 9.53
C ASN A 272 -16.04 9.85 9.05
N ARG A 273 -15.53 10.27 7.89
CA ARG A 273 -15.84 11.58 7.31
C ARG A 273 -17.28 11.65 6.81
N TYR A 274 -17.84 10.53 6.34
CA TYR A 274 -19.27 10.40 6.07
C TYR A 274 -20.11 10.56 7.34
N ARG A 275 -19.73 9.92 8.45
CA ARG A 275 -20.42 10.06 9.75
C ARG A 275 -20.35 11.50 10.28
N SER A 276 -19.24 12.20 10.07
CA SER A 276 -19.09 13.60 10.47
C SER A 276 -19.80 14.60 9.54
N GLY A 277 -20.48 14.14 8.48
CA GLY A 277 -21.19 14.99 7.52
C GLY A 277 -20.29 15.66 6.49
N GLY A 278 -19.03 15.23 6.35
CA GLY A 278 -18.10 15.75 5.36
C GLY A 278 -18.12 15.03 4.00
N ILE A 279 -18.93 13.97 3.87
CA ILE A 279 -19.16 13.17 2.66
C ILE A 279 -20.65 12.80 2.60
N ASP A 280 -21.24 12.93 1.42
CA ASP A 280 -22.64 12.56 1.13
C ASP A 280 -22.78 11.13 0.60
N MET A 281 -21.77 10.64 -0.11
CA MET A 281 -21.67 9.27 -0.60
C MET A 281 -20.25 8.74 -0.46
N THR A 282 -20.07 7.62 0.23
CA THR A 282 -18.76 6.95 0.31
C THR A 282 -18.40 6.28 -1.03
N ASN A 283 -17.16 5.81 -1.12
CA ASN A 283 -16.75 4.86 -2.15
C ASN A 283 -17.60 3.56 -2.06
N SER A 284 -17.58 2.75 -3.12
CA SER A 284 -18.31 1.48 -3.28
C SER A 284 -17.72 0.28 -2.50
N ALA A 285 -16.86 0.56 -1.53
CA ALA A 285 -16.20 -0.46 -0.71
C ALA A 285 -16.34 -0.14 0.78
N VAL A 286 -16.70 -1.17 1.55
CA VAL A 286 -16.77 -1.16 3.01
C VAL A 286 -16.00 -2.38 3.53
N PRO A 287 -15.27 -2.30 4.65
CA PRO A 287 -14.61 -3.47 5.23
C PRO A 287 -15.64 -4.55 5.66
N PRO A 288 -15.42 -5.84 5.33
CA PRO A 288 -16.32 -6.94 5.71
C PRO A 288 -16.66 -7.02 7.20
N ASP A 289 -15.67 -6.81 8.06
CA ASP A 289 -15.77 -6.82 9.52
C ASP A 289 -16.66 -5.68 10.06
N LEU A 290 -16.70 -4.53 9.38
CA LEU A 290 -17.54 -3.39 9.77
C LEU A 290 -18.96 -3.45 9.21
N PHE A 291 -19.20 -4.23 8.15
CA PHE A 291 -20.47 -4.22 7.43
C PHE A 291 -21.68 -4.51 8.34
N ALA A 292 -21.60 -5.56 9.17
CA ALA A 292 -22.69 -5.93 10.08
C ALA A 292 -22.98 -4.82 11.11
N LYS A 293 -21.93 -4.16 11.61
CA LYS A 293 -22.06 -3.03 12.53
C LYS A 293 -22.67 -1.81 11.83
N LEU A 294 -22.22 -1.47 10.63
CA LEU A 294 -22.76 -0.35 9.86
C LEU A 294 -24.23 -0.55 9.51
N ARG A 295 -24.62 -1.76 9.10
CA ARG A 295 -26.03 -2.11 8.84
C ARG A 295 -26.89 -1.90 10.09
N LYS A 296 -26.38 -2.26 11.27
CA LYS A 296 -27.06 -2.07 12.54
C LYS A 296 -27.14 -0.58 12.93
N ASP A 297 -26.03 0.14 12.81
CA ASP A 297 -25.89 1.52 13.31
C ASP A 297 -26.54 2.56 12.38
N MET A 298 -26.57 2.30 11.06
CA MET A 298 -26.91 3.28 10.03
C MET A 298 -28.08 2.86 9.13
N GLY A 299 -28.58 1.63 9.30
CA GLY A 299 -29.79 1.16 8.63
C GLY A 299 -29.79 1.39 7.12
N ASP A 300 -30.78 2.15 6.65
CA ASP A 300 -31.01 2.43 5.23
C ASP A 300 -29.93 3.28 4.56
N GLU A 301 -29.02 3.91 5.31
CA GLU A 301 -27.85 4.59 4.74
C GLU A 301 -26.90 3.58 4.09
N VAL A 302 -26.87 2.32 4.55
CA VAL A 302 -26.04 1.27 3.96
C VAL A 302 -26.72 0.70 2.72
N LYS A 303 -26.20 1.07 1.55
CA LYS A 303 -26.66 0.56 0.25
C LYS A 303 -25.81 -0.61 -0.19
N VAL A 304 -26.49 -1.70 -0.55
CA VAL A 304 -25.88 -2.88 -1.17
C VAL A 304 -26.53 -3.06 -2.52
N SER A 305 -25.74 -3.02 -3.59
CA SER A 305 -26.20 -3.09 -4.97
C SER A 305 -25.51 -4.25 -5.69
N PRO A 306 -26.22 -4.99 -6.57
CA PRO A 306 -25.57 -5.94 -7.47
C PRO A 306 -24.48 -5.25 -8.27
N LEU A 307 -23.37 -5.94 -8.51
CA LEU A 307 -22.28 -5.44 -9.34
C LEU A 307 -21.97 -6.49 -10.41
N LEU A 308 -21.82 -6.10 -11.68
CA LEU A 308 -21.43 -6.99 -12.77
C LEU A 308 -19.95 -7.34 -12.66
N CYS A 309 -19.57 -8.02 -11.58
CA CYS A 309 -18.25 -8.57 -11.41
C CYS A 309 -18.32 -9.98 -10.82
N THR A 310 -17.47 -10.87 -11.31
CA THR A 310 -17.34 -12.23 -10.80
C THR A 310 -15.97 -12.43 -10.21
N PHE A 311 -15.92 -12.86 -8.94
CA PHE A 311 -14.70 -13.41 -8.35
C PHE A 311 -14.61 -14.89 -8.69
N TYR A 312 -13.46 -15.32 -9.19
CA TYR A 312 -13.20 -16.70 -9.58
C TYR A 312 -11.73 -17.07 -9.34
N TYR A 313 -11.46 -18.37 -9.24
CA TYR A 313 -10.11 -18.88 -9.43
C TYR A 313 -9.94 -19.26 -10.90
N GLU A 314 -9.03 -18.57 -11.55
CA GLU A 314 -8.59 -18.85 -12.92
C GLU A 314 -7.64 -20.05 -12.91
N ILE A 315 -7.85 -20.98 -13.81
CA ILE A 315 -7.03 -22.18 -13.95
C ILE A 315 -6.23 -22.06 -15.25
N ASN A 316 -4.94 -22.38 -15.20
CA ASN A 316 -4.12 -22.47 -16.42
C ASN A 316 -4.46 -23.76 -17.18
N ASN A 317 -5.38 -23.68 -18.15
CA ASN A 317 -5.90 -24.84 -18.88
C ASN A 317 -4.85 -25.52 -19.78
N LYS A 318 -3.68 -24.89 -19.99
CA LYS A 318 -2.57 -25.42 -20.79
C LYS A 318 -1.50 -26.13 -19.95
N LYS A 319 -1.50 -25.95 -18.63
CA LYS A 319 -0.45 -26.48 -17.74
C LYS A 319 -0.89 -27.76 -17.04
N PRO A 320 -0.17 -28.89 -17.18
CA PRO A 320 -0.44 -30.08 -16.37
C PRO A 320 -0.36 -29.77 -14.87
N PRO A 321 -1.26 -30.32 -14.03
CA PRO A 321 -2.25 -31.34 -14.37
C PRO A 321 -3.60 -30.79 -14.84
N PHE A 322 -3.75 -29.47 -14.97
CA PHE A 322 -4.99 -28.81 -15.33
C PHE A 322 -5.38 -28.91 -16.80
N THR A 323 -4.56 -29.57 -17.63
CA THR A 323 -4.97 -30.02 -18.97
C THR A 323 -6.08 -31.07 -18.91
N ASP A 324 -6.25 -31.78 -17.78
CA ASP A 324 -7.30 -32.76 -17.56
C ASP A 324 -8.58 -32.13 -16.97
N ALA A 325 -9.69 -32.20 -17.70
CA ALA A 325 -10.98 -31.65 -17.29
C ALA A 325 -11.51 -32.23 -15.96
N ARG A 326 -11.14 -33.48 -15.62
CA ARG A 326 -11.55 -34.13 -14.37
C ARG A 326 -10.89 -33.47 -13.16
N VAL A 327 -9.61 -33.08 -13.29
CA VAL A 327 -8.88 -32.36 -12.24
C VAL A 327 -9.51 -30.98 -12.01
N ARG A 328 -9.82 -30.26 -13.09
CA ARG A 328 -10.49 -28.95 -13.02
C ARG A 328 -11.89 -29.04 -12.40
N ALA A 329 -12.68 -30.02 -12.82
CA ALA A 329 -14.02 -30.26 -12.27
C ALA A 329 -13.96 -30.59 -10.76
N ALA A 330 -12.98 -31.39 -10.33
CA ALA A 330 -12.82 -31.74 -8.91
C ALA A 330 -12.55 -30.50 -8.03
N ILE A 331 -11.63 -29.61 -8.44
CA ILE A 331 -11.36 -28.38 -7.67
C ILE A 331 -12.54 -27.40 -7.70
N LYS A 332 -13.28 -27.33 -8.83
CA LYS A 332 -14.47 -26.48 -8.97
C LYS A 332 -15.60 -26.89 -8.02
N MET A 333 -15.89 -28.19 -7.92
CA MET A 333 -17.03 -28.72 -7.18
C MET A 333 -16.80 -28.71 -5.66
N THR A 334 -15.56 -28.83 -5.20
CA THR A 334 -15.22 -28.94 -3.77
C THR A 334 -15.03 -27.62 -3.05
N LEU A 335 -15.04 -26.50 -3.76
CA LEU A 335 -15.02 -25.19 -3.13
C LEU A 335 -16.40 -24.86 -2.54
N ASP A 336 -16.45 -24.57 -1.24
CA ASP A 336 -17.68 -24.18 -0.54
C ASP A 336 -17.90 -22.67 -0.66
N ARG A 337 -18.69 -22.30 -1.67
CA ARG A 337 -18.97 -20.91 -2.05
C ARG A 337 -19.76 -20.17 -0.99
N ASP A 338 -20.63 -20.85 -0.27
CA ASP A 338 -21.45 -20.26 0.78
C ASP A 338 -20.60 -19.77 1.94
N ILE A 339 -19.55 -20.53 2.31
CA ILE A 339 -18.61 -20.08 3.35
C ILE A 339 -17.88 -18.80 2.88
N ILE A 340 -17.34 -18.78 1.66
CA ILE A 340 -16.59 -17.62 1.18
C ILE A 340 -17.52 -16.40 1.03
N ALA A 341 -18.66 -16.54 0.35
CA ALA A 341 -19.56 -15.44 0.06
C ALA A 341 -20.29 -14.91 1.30
N ARG A 342 -20.77 -15.81 2.18
CA ARG A 342 -21.69 -15.42 3.28
C ARG A 342 -21.01 -15.29 4.62
N LYS A 343 -19.89 -15.99 4.87
CA LYS A 343 -19.20 -15.96 6.17
C LYS A 343 -17.90 -15.17 6.15
N ILE A 344 -17.11 -15.29 5.08
CA ILE A 344 -15.85 -14.55 4.96
C ILE A 344 -16.12 -13.14 4.44
N MET A 345 -16.88 -13.03 3.35
CA MET A 345 -17.30 -11.74 2.83
C MET A 345 -18.48 -11.18 3.64
N GLY A 346 -19.64 -11.85 3.60
CA GLY A 346 -20.75 -11.52 4.50
C GLY A 346 -21.40 -10.16 4.24
N GLN A 347 -21.21 -9.54 3.07
CA GLN A 347 -21.73 -8.21 2.74
C GLN A 347 -22.86 -8.22 1.71
N GLY A 348 -23.33 -9.41 1.32
CA GLY A 348 -24.40 -9.59 0.32
C GLY A 348 -23.93 -10.23 -1.00
N GLN A 349 -22.67 -10.68 -1.08
CA GLN A 349 -22.16 -11.42 -2.23
C GLN A 349 -23.01 -12.68 -2.49
N ILE A 350 -23.23 -12.97 -3.77
CA ILE A 350 -24.06 -14.08 -4.22
C ILE A 350 -23.14 -15.22 -4.67
N PRO A 351 -23.24 -16.45 -4.10
CA PRO A 351 -22.47 -17.61 -4.58
C PRO A 351 -22.62 -17.82 -6.10
N ALA A 352 -21.51 -17.94 -6.82
CA ALA A 352 -21.49 -17.98 -8.28
C ALA A 352 -21.36 -19.40 -8.83
N TYR A 353 -22.15 -19.70 -9.86
CA TYR A 353 -22.18 -20.99 -10.56
C TYR A 353 -22.00 -20.87 -12.08
N SER A 354 -21.83 -19.64 -12.57
CA SER A 354 -21.47 -19.27 -13.94
C SER A 354 -20.39 -18.20 -13.89
N PHE A 355 -19.73 -17.93 -15.02
CA PHE A 355 -18.80 -16.80 -15.09
C PHE A 355 -19.53 -15.47 -15.17
N THR A 356 -20.53 -15.40 -16.04
CA THR A 356 -21.36 -14.22 -16.28
C THR A 356 -22.39 -14.09 -15.15
N PRO A 357 -22.52 -12.93 -14.49
CA PRO A 357 -23.55 -12.68 -13.48
C PRO A 357 -24.96 -12.87 -14.06
N PRO A 358 -25.88 -13.56 -13.36
CA PRO A 358 -27.21 -13.90 -13.89
C PRO A 358 -28.14 -12.69 -14.05
N TYR A 359 -27.77 -11.54 -13.49
CA TYR A 359 -28.52 -10.27 -13.59
C TYR A 359 -27.97 -9.33 -14.66
N ILE A 360 -27.07 -9.78 -15.53
CA ILE A 360 -26.65 -9.02 -16.71
C ILE A 360 -27.81 -8.89 -17.70
N ALA A 361 -27.91 -7.76 -18.39
CA ALA A 361 -28.91 -7.60 -19.44
C ALA A 361 -28.61 -8.55 -20.62
N GLY A 362 -29.65 -9.03 -21.31
CA GLY A 362 -29.51 -9.87 -22.51
C GLY A 362 -29.12 -11.33 -22.26
N ALA A 363 -29.09 -11.80 -21.01
CA ALA A 363 -28.93 -13.22 -20.68
C ALA A 363 -30.13 -13.80 -19.94
N ALA A 364 -30.40 -15.08 -20.17
CA ALA A 364 -31.36 -15.88 -19.41
C ALA A 364 -30.62 -17.10 -18.83
N LEU A 365 -29.71 -16.86 -17.89
CA LEU A 365 -28.81 -17.91 -17.41
C LEU A 365 -29.52 -18.89 -16.48
N SER A 366 -29.43 -20.19 -16.77
CA SER A 366 -29.84 -21.27 -15.88
C SER A 366 -28.65 -21.78 -15.07
N SER A 367 -28.95 -22.18 -13.84
CA SER A 367 -27.93 -22.77 -12.96
C SER A 367 -27.62 -24.21 -13.37
N PRO A 368 -26.36 -24.67 -13.23
CA PRO A 368 -26.01 -26.04 -13.51
C PRO A 368 -26.61 -27.00 -12.46
N ASP A 369 -26.92 -28.24 -12.86
CA ASP A 369 -27.57 -29.24 -12.00
C ASP A 369 -26.82 -29.49 -10.68
N TRP A 370 -25.49 -29.39 -10.70
CA TRP A 370 -24.64 -29.62 -9.52
C TRP A 370 -24.75 -28.51 -8.46
N MET A 371 -25.39 -27.37 -8.78
CA MET A 371 -25.75 -26.34 -7.80
C MET A 371 -26.73 -26.90 -6.75
N ALA A 372 -27.69 -27.74 -7.17
CA ALA A 372 -28.69 -28.32 -6.28
C ALA A 372 -28.13 -29.41 -5.35
N TRP A 373 -26.91 -29.89 -5.63
CA TRP A 373 -26.27 -30.92 -4.81
C TRP A 373 -25.78 -30.33 -3.48
N THR A 374 -25.81 -31.14 -2.43
CA THR A 374 -25.17 -30.80 -1.15
C THR A 374 -23.64 -30.80 -1.30
N GLN A 375 -22.93 -30.06 -0.45
CA GLN A 375 -21.45 -30.05 -0.47
C GLN A 375 -20.84 -31.47 -0.32
N PRO A 376 -21.36 -32.37 0.54
CA PRO A 376 -20.90 -33.76 0.58
C PRO A 376 -21.08 -34.53 -0.73
N GLN A 377 -22.19 -34.34 -1.45
CA GLN A 377 -22.41 -34.96 -2.77
C GLN A 377 -21.39 -34.46 -3.80
N ARG A 378 -21.14 -33.14 -3.82
CA ARG A 378 -20.11 -32.55 -4.67
C ARG A 378 -18.71 -33.08 -4.34
N ASN A 379 -18.38 -33.20 -3.06
CA ASN A 379 -17.11 -33.76 -2.60
C ASN A 379 -16.94 -35.22 -3.02
N ALA A 380 -17.98 -36.05 -2.90
CA ALA A 380 -17.94 -37.44 -3.32
C ALA A 380 -17.72 -37.60 -4.83
N ALA A 381 -18.44 -36.83 -5.65
CA ALA A 381 -18.26 -36.81 -7.11
C ALA A 381 -16.86 -36.34 -7.51
N ALA A 382 -16.36 -35.28 -6.86
CA ALA A 382 -15.04 -34.73 -7.14
C ALA A 382 -13.91 -35.70 -6.79
N LYS A 383 -14.00 -36.42 -5.65
CA LYS A 383 -13.02 -37.45 -5.28
C LYS A 383 -12.98 -38.60 -6.29
N LYS A 384 -14.14 -39.00 -6.84
CA LYS A 384 -14.21 -40.01 -7.90
C LYS A 384 -13.48 -39.55 -9.17
N LEU A 385 -13.76 -38.32 -9.64
CA LEU A 385 -13.09 -37.73 -10.81
C LEU A 385 -11.57 -37.63 -10.60
N LEU A 386 -11.15 -37.22 -9.40
CA LEU A 386 -9.75 -37.05 -9.06
C LEU A 386 -9.00 -38.40 -8.99
N ALA A 387 -9.66 -39.44 -8.49
CA ALA A 387 -9.14 -40.82 -8.50
C ALA A 387 -9.00 -41.38 -9.94
N GLU A 388 -9.99 -41.13 -10.80
CA GLU A 388 -9.93 -41.50 -12.23
C GLU A 388 -8.82 -40.75 -12.99
N ALA A 389 -8.44 -39.56 -12.51
CA ALA A 389 -7.30 -38.78 -13.00
C ALA A 389 -5.95 -39.21 -12.38
N GLY A 390 -5.92 -40.24 -11.53
CA GLY A 390 -4.70 -40.82 -10.97
C GLY A 390 -4.24 -40.23 -9.63
N TYR A 391 -5.06 -39.41 -8.98
CA TYR A 391 -4.74 -38.77 -7.70
C TYR A 391 -5.47 -39.46 -6.53
N ASN A 392 -4.75 -39.70 -5.44
CA ASN A 392 -5.26 -40.35 -4.23
C ASN A 392 -4.39 -39.98 -3.04
N ASP A 393 -4.64 -40.56 -1.85
CA ASP A 393 -3.89 -40.22 -0.63
C ASP A 393 -2.37 -40.48 -0.74
N LYS A 394 -1.93 -41.41 -1.60
CA LYS A 394 -0.51 -41.69 -1.87
C LYS A 394 0.09 -40.80 -2.97
N ASN A 395 -0.75 -40.26 -3.85
CA ASN A 395 -0.38 -39.34 -4.92
C ASN A 395 -1.32 -38.12 -4.89
N PRO A 396 -1.19 -37.21 -3.91
CA PRO A 396 -2.11 -36.10 -3.75
C PRO A 396 -1.93 -35.09 -4.89
N LEU A 397 -3.01 -34.45 -5.31
CA LEU A 397 -2.96 -33.32 -6.24
C LEU A 397 -2.17 -32.17 -5.60
N ARG A 398 -1.17 -31.64 -6.30
CA ARG A 398 -0.30 -30.53 -5.85
C ARG A 398 -0.39 -29.38 -6.84
N PHE A 399 -0.58 -28.16 -6.34
CA PHE A 399 -0.53 -26.96 -7.17
C PHE A 399 -0.32 -25.71 -6.34
N THR A 400 0.09 -24.63 -7.00
CA THR A 400 0.18 -23.30 -6.41
C THR A 400 -1.12 -22.51 -6.66
N LEU A 401 -1.68 -21.91 -5.60
CA LEU A 401 -2.68 -20.86 -5.72
C LEU A 401 -1.99 -19.49 -5.58
N LEU A 402 -1.87 -18.80 -6.72
CA LEU A 402 -1.34 -17.46 -6.81
C LEU A 402 -2.46 -16.42 -6.51
N TYR A 403 -2.15 -15.34 -5.80
CA TYR A 403 -3.07 -14.22 -5.61
C TYR A 403 -2.34 -12.89 -5.54
N ASN A 404 -3.02 -11.78 -5.85
CA ASN A 404 -2.39 -10.47 -5.73
C ASN A 404 -2.45 -9.99 -4.28
N THR A 405 -1.36 -9.37 -3.81
CA THR A 405 -1.18 -8.91 -2.43
C THR A 405 -2.37 -8.07 -1.96
N SER A 406 -3.14 -8.63 -1.02
CA SER A 406 -4.32 -8.04 -0.38
C SER A 406 -4.74 -8.97 0.77
N ASP A 407 -5.04 -8.41 1.94
CA ASP A 407 -5.49 -9.22 3.10
C ASP A 407 -6.80 -9.95 2.81
N GLN A 408 -7.70 -9.31 2.06
CA GLN A 408 -8.94 -9.93 1.60
C GLN A 408 -8.67 -11.14 0.70
N ASN A 409 -7.81 -10.98 -0.31
CA ASN A 409 -7.48 -12.07 -1.23
C ASN A 409 -6.71 -13.20 -0.53
N LYS A 410 -5.82 -12.87 0.41
CA LYS A 410 -5.11 -13.82 1.26
C LYS A 410 -6.10 -14.66 2.08
N THR A 411 -7.04 -14.01 2.76
CA THR A 411 -8.07 -14.69 3.57
C THR A 411 -8.90 -15.65 2.72
N GLN A 412 -9.32 -15.21 1.53
CA GLN A 412 -10.06 -16.05 0.59
C GLN A 412 -9.21 -17.22 0.08
N ALA A 413 -7.94 -16.98 -0.27
CA ALA A 413 -7.01 -18.01 -0.72
C ALA A 413 -6.72 -19.07 0.35
N ILE A 414 -6.53 -18.66 1.62
CA ILE A 414 -6.38 -19.56 2.77
C ILE A 414 -7.63 -20.43 2.93
N ALA A 415 -8.82 -19.82 2.86
CA ALA A 415 -10.06 -20.56 2.96
C ALA A 415 -10.22 -21.57 1.82
N ALA A 416 -9.92 -21.19 0.57
CA ALA A 416 -9.97 -22.07 -0.58
C ALA A 416 -8.96 -23.24 -0.47
N ALA A 417 -7.71 -22.95 -0.13
CA ALA A 417 -6.68 -23.97 0.10
C ALA A 417 -7.07 -24.94 1.21
N SER A 418 -7.60 -24.44 2.33
CA SER A 418 -8.11 -25.26 3.43
C SER A 418 -9.28 -26.16 3.00
N MET A 419 -10.22 -25.62 2.21
CA MET A 419 -11.33 -26.40 1.65
C MET A 419 -10.84 -27.49 0.71
N TRP A 420 -9.91 -27.19 -0.21
CA TRP A 420 -9.37 -28.20 -1.12
C TRP A 420 -8.55 -29.27 -0.39
N GLN A 421 -7.77 -28.89 0.63
CA GLN A 421 -7.07 -29.85 1.48
C GLN A 421 -8.06 -30.77 2.22
N ARG A 422 -9.10 -30.21 2.83
CA ARG A 422 -10.11 -30.97 3.59
C ARG A 422 -10.98 -31.85 2.70
N ASN A 423 -11.44 -31.30 1.57
CA ASN A 423 -12.47 -31.91 0.73
C ASN A 423 -11.88 -32.85 -0.33
N LEU A 424 -10.63 -32.64 -0.78
CA LEU A 424 -9.95 -33.45 -1.80
C LEU A 424 -8.66 -34.13 -1.31
N GLY A 425 -8.04 -33.66 -0.23
CA GLY A 425 -6.67 -34.06 0.12
C GLY A 425 -5.59 -33.37 -0.72
N ALA A 426 -5.96 -32.33 -1.49
CA ALA A 426 -5.03 -31.60 -2.35
C ALA A 426 -4.08 -30.72 -1.53
N GLN A 427 -2.80 -30.71 -1.90
CA GLN A 427 -1.76 -29.90 -1.26
C GLN A 427 -1.57 -28.60 -2.06
N VAL A 428 -2.05 -27.50 -1.49
CA VAL A 428 -2.09 -26.20 -2.16
C VAL A 428 -1.05 -25.28 -1.54
N THR A 429 -0.10 -24.81 -2.35
CA THR A 429 0.89 -23.81 -1.94
C THR A 429 0.34 -22.43 -2.23
N LEU A 430 0.26 -21.56 -1.23
CA LEU A 430 -0.15 -20.18 -1.45
C LEU A 430 1.06 -19.35 -1.87
N GLN A 431 0.91 -18.57 -2.93
CA GLN A 431 1.91 -17.61 -3.38
C GLN A 431 1.22 -16.27 -3.63
N ASN A 432 1.86 -15.16 -3.23
CA ASN A 432 1.38 -13.83 -3.58
C ASN A 432 2.36 -13.11 -4.51
N GLN A 433 1.82 -12.20 -5.32
CA GLN A 433 2.57 -11.27 -6.15
C GLN A 433 1.91 -9.89 -6.10
N GLU A 434 2.65 -8.84 -6.42
CA GLU A 434 2.06 -7.52 -6.68
C GLU A 434 1.15 -7.56 -7.92
N TRP A 435 0.14 -6.69 -8.00
CA TRP A 435 -0.90 -6.72 -9.03
C TRP A 435 -0.33 -6.74 -10.45
N LYS A 436 0.55 -5.81 -10.82
CA LYS A 436 1.14 -5.77 -12.17
C LYS A 436 1.95 -7.03 -12.47
N THR A 437 2.76 -7.48 -11.52
CA THR A 437 3.55 -8.71 -11.66
C THR A 437 2.66 -9.94 -11.86
N LEU A 438 1.52 -9.99 -11.16
CA LEU A 438 0.53 -11.05 -11.30
C LEU A 438 -0.17 -11.02 -12.66
N LEU A 439 -0.49 -9.83 -13.18
CA LEU A 439 -1.04 -9.70 -14.54
C LEU A 439 -0.04 -10.22 -15.59
N GLU A 440 1.23 -9.84 -15.48
CA GLU A 440 2.28 -10.33 -16.38
C GLU A 440 2.44 -11.86 -16.27
N THR A 441 2.50 -12.39 -15.05
CA THR A 441 2.56 -13.84 -14.77
C THR A 441 1.37 -14.60 -15.39
N ARG A 442 0.17 -14.01 -15.33
CA ARG A 442 -1.04 -14.54 -15.96
C ARG A 442 -0.91 -14.57 -17.48
N HIS A 443 -0.55 -13.46 -18.11
CA HIS A 443 -0.36 -13.38 -19.56
C HIS A 443 0.75 -14.31 -20.07
N GLN A 444 1.76 -14.59 -19.26
CA GLN A 444 2.88 -15.49 -19.61
C GLN A 444 2.60 -16.98 -19.34
N ALA A 445 1.41 -17.34 -18.85
CA ALA A 445 1.05 -18.71 -18.47
C ALA A 445 1.93 -19.31 -17.35
N GLN A 446 2.54 -18.48 -16.50
CA GLN A 446 3.50 -18.90 -15.47
C GLN A 446 2.83 -19.18 -14.10
N TYR A 447 1.62 -19.73 -14.10
CA TYR A 447 0.88 -20.05 -12.88
C TYR A 447 0.12 -21.38 -13.04
N ASP A 448 -0.34 -21.94 -11.91
CA ASP A 448 -1.18 -23.14 -11.86
C ASP A 448 -2.67 -22.75 -11.74
N VAL A 449 -3.02 -22.15 -10.60
CA VAL A 449 -4.32 -21.55 -10.31
C VAL A 449 -4.06 -20.14 -9.77
N VAL A 450 -4.86 -19.16 -10.15
CA VAL A 450 -4.69 -17.77 -9.71
C VAL A 450 -6.03 -17.14 -9.34
N ARG A 451 -6.04 -16.31 -8.29
CA ARG A 451 -7.20 -15.48 -7.96
C ARG A 451 -7.42 -14.46 -9.08
N ALA A 452 -8.65 -14.35 -9.56
CA ALA A 452 -9.04 -13.38 -10.55
C ALA A 452 -10.39 -12.72 -10.21
N THR A 453 -10.62 -11.55 -10.78
CA THR A 453 -11.91 -10.88 -10.78
C THR A 453 -12.06 -10.18 -12.11
N TRP A 454 -13.20 -10.38 -12.75
CA TRP A 454 -13.58 -9.64 -13.95
C TRP A 454 -14.82 -8.81 -13.67
N CYS A 455 -14.87 -7.60 -14.22
CA CYS A 455 -16.01 -6.70 -14.16
C CYS A 455 -16.42 -6.32 -15.58
N ALA A 456 -17.72 -6.17 -15.83
CA ALA A 456 -18.23 -5.76 -17.14
C ALA A 456 -17.77 -4.36 -17.52
N ASP A 457 -17.30 -4.21 -18.77
CA ASP A 457 -17.08 -2.90 -19.40
C ASP A 457 -18.38 -2.32 -19.98
N TYR A 458 -19.35 -3.19 -20.26
CA TYR A 458 -20.69 -2.85 -20.75
C TYR A 458 -21.70 -3.92 -20.31
N ASN A 459 -22.96 -3.54 -20.12
CA ASN A 459 -24.02 -4.43 -19.62
C ASN A 459 -24.56 -5.40 -20.70
N GLU A 460 -23.73 -6.34 -21.15
CA GLU A 460 -24.10 -7.39 -22.11
C GLU A 460 -23.17 -8.63 -21.97
N PRO A 461 -23.64 -9.88 -22.14
CA PRO A 461 -22.90 -11.09 -21.73
C PRO A 461 -21.56 -11.30 -22.42
N SER A 462 -21.38 -10.79 -23.64
CA SER A 462 -20.14 -10.89 -24.40
C SER A 462 -18.96 -10.25 -23.68
N THR A 463 -19.17 -9.24 -22.82
CA THR A 463 -18.11 -8.63 -22.01
C THR A 463 -17.40 -9.65 -21.10
N PHE A 464 -18.11 -10.69 -20.66
CA PHE A 464 -17.55 -11.82 -19.91
C PHE A 464 -17.08 -12.92 -20.88
N LEU A 465 -17.96 -13.33 -21.79
CA LEU A 465 -17.75 -14.55 -22.56
C LEU A 465 -16.63 -14.45 -23.60
N ASN A 466 -16.43 -13.28 -24.22
CA ASN A 466 -15.41 -13.11 -25.26
C ASN A 466 -13.99 -13.30 -24.72
N MET A 467 -13.76 -13.12 -23.41
CA MET A 467 -12.46 -13.36 -22.79
C MET A 467 -11.96 -14.79 -22.94
N PHE A 468 -12.87 -15.76 -23.07
CA PHE A 468 -12.53 -17.18 -23.16
C PHE A 468 -12.48 -17.71 -24.59
N GLN A 469 -12.63 -16.85 -25.61
CA GLN A 469 -12.37 -17.27 -26.98
C GLN A 469 -10.91 -17.68 -27.14
N SER A 470 -10.64 -18.75 -27.88
CA SER A 470 -9.30 -19.34 -27.98
C SER A 470 -8.23 -18.35 -28.46
N GLN A 471 -8.61 -17.41 -29.33
CA GLN A 471 -7.69 -16.40 -29.91
C GLN A 471 -7.74 -15.04 -29.19
N SER A 472 -8.53 -14.91 -28.11
CA SER A 472 -8.63 -13.65 -27.39
C SER A 472 -7.31 -13.33 -26.68
N SER A 473 -6.83 -12.09 -26.83
CA SER A 473 -5.65 -11.59 -26.14
C SER A 473 -5.85 -11.46 -24.63
N THR A 474 -7.11 -11.44 -24.17
CA THR A 474 -7.48 -11.39 -22.75
C THR A 474 -7.75 -12.78 -22.16
N ASN A 475 -7.57 -13.86 -22.92
CA ASN A 475 -7.70 -15.25 -22.45
C ASN A 475 -6.49 -15.68 -21.62
N THR A 476 -6.39 -15.14 -20.40
CA THR A 476 -5.33 -15.51 -19.44
C THR A 476 -5.50 -16.89 -18.83
N ALA A 477 -6.65 -17.55 -19.01
CA ALA A 477 -6.89 -18.92 -18.59
C ALA A 477 -6.31 -19.96 -19.57
N PHE A 478 -5.88 -19.52 -20.77
CA PHE A 478 -5.41 -20.36 -21.87
C PHE A 478 -6.41 -21.46 -22.26
N TYR A 479 -7.70 -21.18 -22.07
CA TYR A 479 -8.78 -22.11 -22.41
C TYR A 479 -8.99 -22.15 -23.92
N HIS A 480 -9.10 -23.36 -24.47
CA HIS A 480 -9.31 -23.58 -25.90
C HIS A 480 -10.44 -24.59 -26.09
N SER A 481 -11.50 -24.19 -26.77
CA SER A 481 -12.65 -25.06 -27.06
C SER A 481 -13.32 -24.65 -28.36
N ALA A 482 -13.23 -25.52 -29.37
CA ALA A 482 -13.81 -25.26 -30.69
C ALA A 482 -15.33 -25.10 -30.63
N GLU A 483 -16.00 -25.81 -29.71
CA GLU A 483 -17.45 -25.67 -29.53
C GLU A 483 -17.80 -24.34 -28.87
N TYR A 484 -17.02 -23.91 -27.87
CA TYR A 484 -17.20 -22.59 -27.24
C TYR A 484 -17.01 -21.45 -28.26
N ASP A 485 -15.94 -21.53 -29.06
CA ASP A 485 -15.65 -20.54 -30.11
C ASP A 485 -16.77 -20.51 -31.17
N ARG A 486 -17.27 -21.69 -31.58
CA ARG A 486 -18.40 -21.80 -32.51
C ARG A 486 -19.68 -21.18 -31.96
N LEU A 487 -19.97 -21.39 -30.68
CA LEU A 487 -21.13 -20.81 -30.00
C LEU A 487 -21.03 -19.28 -29.96
N LEU A 488 -19.88 -18.72 -29.58
CA LEU A 488 -19.72 -17.26 -29.56
C LEU A 488 -19.74 -16.65 -30.96
N ALA A 489 -19.15 -17.30 -31.96
CA ALA A 489 -19.26 -16.84 -33.35
C ALA A 489 -20.72 -16.78 -33.82
N ALA A 490 -21.55 -17.75 -33.44
CA ALA A 490 -22.97 -17.76 -33.78
C ALA A 490 -23.76 -16.60 -33.11
N THR A 491 -23.30 -16.08 -31.98
CA THR A 491 -23.99 -14.95 -31.29
C THR A 491 -24.00 -13.68 -32.13
N LEU A 492 -22.97 -13.48 -32.96
CA LEU A 492 -22.81 -12.33 -33.85
C LEU A 492 -23.85 -12.30 -34.98
N THR A 493 -24.36 -13.46 -35.37
CA THR A 493 -25.33 -13.63 -36.47
C THR A 493 -26.70 -14.12 -36.01
N ALA A 494 -26.99 -14.09 -34.71
CA ALA A 494 -28.28 -14.51 -34.15
C ALA A 494 -29.43 -13.63 -34.70
N GLU A 495 -30.57 -14.25 -35.03
CA GLU A 495 -31.71 -13.57 -35.66
C GLU A 495 -32.38 -12.55 -34.73
N ASN A 496 -32.38 -12.82 -33.41
CA ASN A 496 -32.96 -11.96 -32.39
C ASN A 496 -32.23 -12.11 -31.03
N GLU A 497 -32.62 -11.29 -30.05
CA GLU A 497 -32.02 -11.28 -28.71
C GLU A 497 -32.24 -12.58 -27.94
N ALA A 498 -33.38 -13.26 -28.11
CA ALA A 498 -33.68 -14.51 -27.42
C ALA A 498 -32.79 -15.67 -27.93
N ASP A 499 -32.56 -15.73 -29.25
CA ASP A 499 -31.64 -16.69 -29.84
C ASP A 499 -30.20 -16.45 -29.37
N ARG A 500 -29.79 -15.18 -29.25
CA ARG A 500 -28.47 -14.83 -28.71
C ARG A 500 -28.33 -15.20 -27.23
N ALA A 501 -29.34 -14.91 -26.41
CA ALA A 501 -29.36 -15.30 -25.01
C ALA A 501 -29.26 -16.82 -24.83
N SER A 502 -29.91 -17.60 -25.71
CA SER A 502 -29.79 -19.06 -25.75
C SER A 502 -28.38 -19.53 -26.10
N LEU A 503 -27.71 -18.87 -27.06
CA LEU A 503 -26.31 -19.15 -27.40
C LEU A 503 -25.35 -18.81 -26.25
N TYR A 504 -25.58 -17.71 -25.54
CA TYR A 504 -24.82 -17.37 -24.33
C TYR A 504 -24.99 -18.41 -23.22
N GLN A 505 -26.22 -18.90 -23.00
CA GLN A 505 -26.46 -20.01 -22.07
C GLN A 505 -25.70 -21.28 -22.48
N GLN A 506 -25.70 -21.61 -23.77
CA GLN A 506 -24.95 -22.76 -24.28
C GLN A 506 -23.44 -22.57 -24.09
N ALA A 507 -22.92 -21.36 -24.29
CA ALA A 507 -21.51 -21.04 -24.06
C ALA A 507 -21.11 -21.17 -22.58
N GLU A 508 -21.91 -20.63 -21.65
CA GLU A 508 -21.71 -20.84 -20.21
C GLU A 508 -21.79 -22.32 -19.84
N THR A 509 -22.74 -23.06 -20.41
CA THR A 509 -22.88 -24.51 -20.19
C THR A 509 -21.63 -25.26 -20.67
N GLN A 510 -21.07 -24.87 -21.82
CA GLN A 510 -19.84 -25.45 -22.35
C GLN A 510 -18.62 -25.10 -21.47
N LEU A 511 -18.52 -23.86 -21.00
CA LEU A 511 -17.47 -23.40 -20.09
C LEU A 511 -17.52 -24.12 -18.73
N ASP A 512 -18.73 -24.33 -18.19
CA ASP A 512 -18.96 -25.12 -16.96
C ASP A 512 -18.63 -26.60 -17.16
N LYS A 513 -19.08 -27.20 -18.28
CA LYS A 513 -18.79 -28.59 -18.65
C LYS A 513 -17.28 -28.83 -18.73
N ASP A 514 -16.54 -27.93 -19.35
CA ASP A 514 -15.09 -28.02 -19.47
C ASP A 514 -14.38 -27.60 -18.17
N SER A 515 -15.10 -27.02 -17.21
CA SER A 515 -14.59 -26.53 -15.94
C SER A 515 -13.37 -25.62 -16.11
N ALA A 516 -13.44 -24.68 -17.07
CA ALA A 516 -12.31 -23.83 -17.43
C ALA A 516 -11.81 -22.94 -16.27
N ILE A 517 -12.72 -22.61 -15.33
CA ILE A 517 -12.48 -21.78 -14.15
C ILE A 517 -13.26 -22.30 -12.94
N VAL A 518 -13.02 -21.70 -11.76
CA VAL A 518 -13.82 -21.92 -10.55
C VAL A 518 -14.55 -20.62 -10.15
N PRO A 519 -15.81 -20.42 -10.57
CA PRO A 519 -16.61 -19.30 -10.09
C PRO A 519 -16.85 -19.43 -8.58
N VAL A 520 -16.70 -18.33 -7.82
CA VAL A 520 -16.90 -18.34 -6.36
C VAL A 520 -18.08 -17.49 -5.95
N TYR A 521 -18.08 -16.19 -6.29
CA TYR A 521 -19.19 -15.30 -5.99
C TYR A 521 -19.29 -14.11 -6.96
N TYR A 522 -20.50 -13.62 -7.18
CA TYR A 522 -20.75 -12.33 -7.82
C TYR A 522 -20.61 -11.22 -6.78
N ARG A 523 -19.89 -10.15 -7.14
CA ARG A 523 -19.64 -9.04 -6.23
C ARG A 523 -20.89 -8.19 -6.05
N VAL A 524 -20.89 -7.45 -4.96
CA VAL A 524 -21.84 -6.38 -4.68
C VAL A 524 -21.06 -5.10 -4.43
N SER A 525 -21.65 -3.97 -4.79
CA SER A 525 -21.22 -2.65 -4.36
C SER A 525 -21.81 -2.37 -2.99
N VAL A 526 -20.97 -1.91 -2.05
CA VAL A 526 -21.39 -1.60 -0.69
C VAL A 526 -20.93 -0.19 -0.33
N ARG A 527 -21.85 0.71 -0.04
CA ARG A 527 -21.56 2.11 0.27
C ARG A 527 -22.53 2.70 1.27
N LEU A 528 -22.16 3.83 1.85
CA LEU A 528 -23.05 4.68 2.62
C LEU A 528 -23.53 5.85 1.75
N VAL A 529 -24.84 6.07 1.69
CA VAL A 529 -25.47 7.16 0.92
C VAL A 529 -26.39 7.94 1.83
N LYS A 530 -26.14 9.24 1.98
CA LYS A 530 -26.90 10.06 2.93
C LYS A 530 -28.38 10.07 2.58
N PRO A 531 -29.29 10.12 3.57
CA PRO A 531 -30.73 10.06 3.31
C PRO A 531 -31.23 11.20 2.42
N TRP A 532 -30.52 12.33 2.37
CA TRP A 532 -30.87 13.48 1.54
C TRP A 532 -30.40 13.39 0.08
N VAL A 533 -29.50 12.45 -0.25
CA VAL A 533 -29.11 12.22 -1.65
C VAL A 533 -30.24 11.46 -2.34
N GLY A 534 -30.85 12.09 -3.34
CA GLY A 534 -31.83 11.48 -4.23
C GLY A 534 -31.20 11.11 -5.58
N GLY A 535 -31.86 10.22 -6.31
CA GLY A 535 -31.44 9.78 -7.65
C GLY A 535 -30.50 8.56 -7.69
N PHE A 536 -29.92 8.18 -6.54
CA PHE A 536 -29.21 6.91 -6.39
C PHE A 536 -30.21 5.75 -6.27
N THR A 537 -30.37 4.95 -7.33
CA THR A 537 -31.29 3.80 -7.38
C THR A 537 -30.66 2.54 -6.78
N GLY A 538 -29.34 2.38 -6.93
CA GLY A 538 -28.64 1.13 -6.66
C GLY A 538 -28.95 0.00 -7.65
N HIS A 539 -29.60 0.31 -8.78
CA HIS A 539 -30.00 -0.66 -9.80
C HIS A 539 -29.05 -0.74 -10.99
N ASP A 540 -28.25 0.30 -11.25
CA ASP A 540 -27.17 0.22 -12.25
C ASP A 540 -26.13 -0.80 -11.79
N PRO A 541 -26.01 -1.95 -12.46
CA PRO A 541 -25.14 -3.02 -12.00
C PRO A 541 -23.67 -2.78 -12.44
N GLN A 542 -23.38 -1.71 -13.19
CA GLN A 542 -22.01 -1.22 -13.43
C GLN A 542 -21.58 -0.16 -12.41
N ASP A 543 -22.52 0.33 -11.61
CA ASP A 543 -22.26 1.17 -10.45
C ASP A 543 -21.57 2.51 -10.78
N MET A 544 -21.93 3.10 -11.93
CA MET A 544 -21.32 4.33 -12.45
C MET A 544 -21.86 5.58 -11.73
N THR A 545 -20.96 6.50 -11.38
CA THR A 545 -21.31 7.72 -10.64
C THR A 545 -21.52 8.92 -11.56
N ASP A 546 -22.73 9.09 -12.10
CA ASP A 546 -23.11 10.25 -12.93
C ASP A 546 -23.98 11.25 -12.14
N LEU A 547 -23.40 12.41 -11.84
CA LEU A 547 -24.00 13.44 -11.00
C LEU A 547 -25.29 14.03 -11.62
N LYS A 548 -25.46 13.94 -12.94
CA LYS A 548 -26.65 14.48 -13.61
C LYS A 548 -27.94 13.76 -13.23
N TYR A 549 -27.84 12.56 -12.63
CA TYR A 549 -28.99 11.82 -12.10
C TYR A 549 -29.29 12.10 -10.64
N TYR A 550 -28.43 12.83 -9.93
CA TYR A 550 -28.58 13.06 -8.49
C TYR A 550 -29.19 14.43 -8.18
N PHE A 551 -29.74 14.55 -6.97
CA PHE A 551 -30.23 15.79 -6.41
C PHE A 551 -30.18 15.75 -4.88
N ILE A 552 -30.09 16.91 -4.23
CA ILE A 552 -30.11 17.03 -2.77
C ILE A 552 -31.51 17.45 -2.31
N LYS A 553 -32.15 16.58 -1.53
CA LYS A 553 -33.42 16.86 -0.85
C LYS A 553 -33.21 17.89 0.25
N LYS A 554 -34.23 18.69 0.52
CA LYS A 554 -34.25 19.58 1.68
C LYS A 554 -34.08 18.73 2.94
N HIS A 555 -33.06 19.06 3.73
CA HIS A 555 -32.73 18.38 4.97
C HIS A 555 -32.32 19.42 6.02
N TRP A 556 -32.32 19.04 7.29
CA TRP A 556 -31.80 19.89 8.35
C TRP A 556 -30.27 19.89 8.28
N SER A 557 -29.69 20.79 7.48
CA SER A 557 -28.30 21.16 7.68
C SER A 557 -28.22 22.15 8.86
N ARG A 558 -27.35 21.85 9.82
CA ARG A 558 -26.75 22.92 10.65
C ARG A 558 -26.08 23.87 9.66
N ALA A 559 -26.69 25.02 9.43
CA ALA A 559 -26.04 26.09 8.68
C ALA A 559 -24.70 26.41 9.37
N LEU A 560 -23.59 26.17 8.67
CA LEU A 560 -22.40 26.99 8.89
C LEU A 560 -22.82 28.44 8.55
N PRO A 561 -22.65 29.43 9.44
CA PRO A 561 -23.11 30.77 9.16
C PRO A 561 -22.34 31.35 7.98
N ALA A 562 -23.03 31.58 6.87
CA ALA A 562 -22.54 32.46 5.82
C ALA A 562 -22.40 33.87 6.41
N ALA A 563 -21.24 34.47 6.19
CA ALA A 563 -21.00 35.88 6.45
C ALA A 563 -22.06 36.72 5.71
N GLN A 564 -22.96 37.37 6.46
CA GLN A 564 -23.77 38.47 5.95
C GLN A 564 -23.66 39.68 6.88
N SER A 565 -23.12 40.71 6.26
CA SER A 565 -23.17 42.12 6.62
C SER A 565 -24.55 42.59 7.11
N GLY A 566 -24.54 43.31 8.24
CA GLY A 566 -25.36 44.49 8.50
C GLY A 566 -26.89 44.34 8.52
N ARG A 567 -27.48 44.32 9.73
CA ARG A 567 -28.47 45.32 10.16
C ARG A 567 -28.85 45.13 11.64
N ALA A 568 -29.13 46.27 12.27
CA ALA A 568 -29.39 46.51 13.68
C ALA A 568 -30.70 45.90 14.21
N TRP A 569 -30.93 46.07 15.53
CA TRP A 569 -32.19 46.33 16.29
C TRP A 569 -32.08 45.72 17.72
N PRO A 570 -32.75 46.24 18.78
CA PRO A 570 -32.60 47.57 19.42
C PRO A 570 -32.28 47.50 20.96
N CYS A 571 -31.84 48.65 21.51
CA CYS A 571 -31.91 49.16 22.91
C CYS A 571 -32.91 48.48 23.87
N ARG A 572 -32.75 48.34 25.21
CA ARG A 572 -32.12 49.10 26.33
C ARG A 572 -32.40 48.29 27.65
N PRO A 573 -32.09 48.74 28.88
CA PRO A 573 -30.91 49.45 29.41
C PRO A 573 -30.37 48.78 30.70
N HIS A 574 -29.10 49.00 31.07
CA HIS A 574 -28.75 49.27 32.48
C HIS A 574 -27.42 50.02 32.58
N ASN A 575 -27.32 50.76 33.66
CA ASN A 575 -26.66 52.06 33.78
C ASN A 575 -25.21 51.96 34.28
N ARG A 576 -24.41 52.86 33.73
CA ARG A 576 -23.38 53.70 34.38
C ARG A 576 -21.94 53.17 34.61
N VAL A 577 -21.06 53.82 33.85
CA VAL A 577 -19.94 54.69 34.28
C VAL A 577 -18.61 53.99 34.63
N ASN A 578 -17.67 53.99 33.68
CA ASN A 578 -16.62 55.02 33.60
C ASN A 578 -15.83 54.89 32.28
N THR A 579 -15.63 56.03 31.59
CA THR A 579 -14.86 56.17 30.35
C THR A 579 -13.44 56.72 30.60
N PRO A 580 -12.53 56.55 29.62
CA PRO A 580 -11.08 56.78 29.74
C PRO A 580 -10.62 58.11 29.08
N GLN A 581 -9.36 58.51 29.28
CA GLN A 581 -8.67 59.51 28.43
C GLN A 581 -7.13 59.32 28.41
N VAL A 582 -6.63 58.75 27.30
CA VAL A 582 -5.82 59.35 26.21
C VAL A 582 -4.66 60.33 26.50
N ALA A 583 -3.52 60.02 25.84
CA ALA A 583 -2.42 60.84 25.28
C ALA A 583 -1.44 61.52 26.28
N ASN A 584 -0.12 61.61 26.04
CA ASN A 584 0.52 62.03 24.78
C ASN A 584 2.05 61.79 24.78
N THR A 585 2.61 61.63 23.57
CA THR A 585 3.92 62.12 23.05
C THR A 585 5.28 61.69 23.61
N GLY A 586 6.16 61.26 22.68
CA GLY A 586 7.57 61.72 22.65
C GLY A 586 8.64 60.66 22.37
N ASP A 587 8.96 60.45 21.10
CA ASP A 587 10.10 59.66 20.55
C ASP A 587 11.41 60.52 20.49
N PRO A 588 12.53 60.07 19.88
CA PRO A 588 13.65 59.24 20.35
C PRO A 588 14.98 60.03 20.48
N ASN A 589 16.09 59.39 20.93
CA ASN A 589 17.41 59.62 20.29
C ASN A 589 18.56 58.66 20.69
N THR A 590 19.20 58.12 19.64
CA THR A 590 20.65 58.01 19.35
C THR A 590 21.60 57.18 20.24
N GLY A 591 22.22 56.15 19.63
CA GLY A 591 23.47 56.32 18.86
C GLY A 591 24.83 56.17 19.58
N ASN A 592 25.51 55.05 19.24
CA ASN A 592 26.95 54.86 18.95
C ASN A 592 28.10 55.23 19.93
N ALA A 593 28.90 54.18 20.16
CA ALA A 593 30.35 54.05 20.36
C ALA A 593 31.31 55.24 20.16
N GLU A 594 32.32 55.31 21.05
CA GLU A 594 33.76 55.56 20.82
C GLU A 594 34.49 55.25 22.18
N VAL A 595 35.57 54.46 22.33
CA VAL A 595 36.91 54.31 21.73
C VAL A 595 38.02 54.80 22.69
N ALA A 596 39.08 53.97 22.76
CA ALA A 596 40.51 54.26 23.00
C ALA A 596 41.15 54.13 24.41
N ASN A 597 41.91 53.02 24.53
CA ASN A 597 43.37 52.94 24.76
C ASN A 597 43.94 53.38 26.13
N THR A 598 44.87 52.66 26.79
CA THR A 598 46.10 52.06 26.23
C THR A 598 46.77 51.09 27.24
N LEU A 599 47.36 50.00 26.69
CA LEU A 599 48.66 49.35 27.02
C LEU A 599 48.89 48.58 28.35
N SER A 600 48.98 47.24 28.27
CA SER A 600 50.24 46.46 28.03
C SER A 600 49.91 44.95 28.05
N GLU A 601 49.94 44.27 26.91
CA GLU A 601 51.02 43.40 26.38
C GLU A 601 50.74 41.89 26.50
N ASN A 602 49.94 41.44 25.53
CA ASN A 602 50.04 40.25 24.67
C ASN A 602 51.22 39.25 24.77
N LYS A 603 50.85 37.96 24.86
CA LYS A 603 51.01 36.90 23.82
C LYS A 603 52.44 36.52 23.35
N LYS A 604 52.80 35.22 23.44
CA LYS A 604 52.90 34.27 22.29
C LYS A 604 53.61 32.91 22.58
N LEU A 605 53.07 31.89 21.89
CA LEU A 605 53.74 30.79 21.16
C LEU A 605 54.35 29.59 21.92
N GLU A 606 53.63 28.45 21.78
CA GLU A 606 54.04 27.21 21.09
C GLU A 606 55.33 26.43 21.48
N LEU A 607 55.09 25.10 21.55
CA LEU A 607 55.93 23.97 21.14
C LEU A 607 56.87 23.27 22.16
N ARG A 608 56.53 21.98 22.34
CA ARG A 608 57.38 20.76 22.26
C ARG A 608 57.97 20.11 23.52
N MET A 609 57.58 18.83 23.62
CA MET A 609 58.40 17.62 23.88
C MET A 609 58.61 17.12 25.32
N ASN A 610 57.77 16.12 25.66
CA ASN A 610 58.13 14.74 26.04
C ASN A 610 59.01 14.43 27.28
N ASN A 611 58.34 13.73 28.21
CA ASN A 611 58.67 12.41 28.78
C ASN A 611 59.75 12.27 29.88
N ILE A 612 59.37 11.72 31.06
CA ILE A 612 59.85 10.43 31.64
C ILE A 612 59.59 10.26 33.17
N THR A 613 58.74 9.27 33.47
CA THR A 613 58.73 8.24 34.56
C THR A 613 58.53 8.51 36.06
N LYS A 614 57.53 7.76 36.55
CA LYS A 614 57.53 6.72 37.62
C LYS A 614 57.51 7.10 39.12
N LYS A 615 56.41 6.61 39.73
CA LYS A 615 56.34 5.72 40.90
C LYS A 615 56.83 6.28 42.25
N THR A 616 55.91 6.47 43.20
CA THR A 616 55.48 5.46 44.20
C THR A 616 54.89 6.23 45.40
N LEU A 617 53.56 6.37 45.51
CA LEU A 617 52.82 6.70 46.74
C LEU A 617 51.30 6.78 46.45
N ILE A 618 50.72 5.73 45.87
CA ILE A 618 49.25 5.55 45.82
C ILE A 618 48.99 4.07 46.07
N ALA A 619 48.80 3.70 47.34
CA ALA A 619 48.42 2.34 47.70
C ALA A 619 47.51 2.24 48.96
N ALA A 620 47.03 3.35 49.53
CA ALA A 620 46.23 3.29 50.76
C ALA A 620 44.92 4.12 50.75
N SER A 621 44.62 4.86 49.69
CA SER A 621 43.40 5.69 49.60
C SER A 621 42.33 5.14 48.65
N VAL A 622 42.56 4.00 48.00
CA VAL A 622 41.64 3.40 47.01
C VAL A 622 40.63 2.41 47.64
N PHE A 623 40.81 2.00 48.89
CA PHE A 623 39.95 0.98 49.51
C PHE A 623 38.71 1.52 50.25
N ALA A 624 38.59 2.83 50.49
CA ALA A 624 37.46 3.42 51.23
C ALA A 624 36.43 4.16 50.34
N ALA A 625 36.72 4.35 49.04
CA ALA A 625 35.79 4.96 48.08
C ALA A 625 35.05 3.93 47.20
N MET A 626 35.41 2.64 47.26
CA MET A 626 34.75 1.57 46.50
C MET A 626 33.58 0.89 47.22
N SER A 627 33.32 1.23 48.49
CA SER A 627 32.23 0.64 49.28
C SER A 627 30.97 1.52 49.41
N ALA A 628 30.92 2.66 48.70
CA ALA A 628 29.75 3.56 48.67
C ALA A 628 29.00 3.56 47.31
N LEU A 629 29.44 2.79 46.32
CA LEU A 629 28.63 2.39 45.16
C LEU A 629 27.91 1.07 45.51
N ALA A 630 27.11 1.12 46.57
CA ALA A 630 26.19 0.04 46.91
C ALA A 630 25.01 0.08 45.94
N ALA A 631 24.92 -0.94 45.07
CA ALA A 631 23.71 -1.47 44.48
C ALA A 631 22.62 -0.45 44.08
N ASN A 632 22.77 0.18 42.91
CA ASN A 632 21.57 0.51 42.14
C ASN A 632 20.91 -0.81 41.75
N SER A 633 19.87 -1.18 42.49
CA SER A 633 19.09 -2.38 42.21
C SER A 633 18.39 -2.15 40.87
N VAL A 634 18.73 -2.96 39.86
CA VAL A 634 18.02 -2.98 38.58
C VAL A 634 16.65 -3.58 38.85
N MET A 635 15.59 -2.79 38.64
CA MET A 635 14.20 -3.19 38.88
C MET A 635 13.38 -3.02 37.59
N ALA A 636 12.56 -4.00 37.26
CA ALA A 636 11.81 -4.07 36.02
C ALA A 636 10.72 -3.00 35.91
N ALA A 637 10.14 -2.48 36.99
CA ALA A 637 9.35 -1.25 36.98
C ALA A 637 9.48 -0.51 38.31
N THR A 638 9.64 0.82 38.25
CA THR A 638 9.57 1.69 39.43
C THR A 638 8.26 2.46 39.40
N VAL A 639 7.25 1.97 40.12
CA VAL A 639 5.97 2.69 40.28
C VAL A 639 6.17 3.84 41.27
N PRO A 640 5.99 5.12 40.85
CA PRO A 640 6.17 6.25 41.75
C PRO A 640 5.24 6.16 42.96
N ALA A 641 5.76 6.54 44.15
CA ALA A 641 4.98 6.53 45.38
C ALA A 641 3.72 7.41 45.23
N GLY A 642 2.54 6.82 45.50
CA GLY A 642 1.24 7.48 45.40
C GLY A 642 0.46 7.21 44.11
N VAL A 643 1.03 6.49 43.12
CA VAL A 643 0.29 6.04 41.94
C VAL A 643 -0.59 4.83 42.30
N GLU A 644 -1.90 4.96 42.08
CA GLU A 644 -2.83 3.82 42.21
C GLU A 644 -2.87 3.06 40.87
N LEU A 645 -2.53 1.77 40.91
CA LEU A 645 -2.54 0.89 39.74
C LEU A 645 -3.96 0.45 39.38
N ALA A 646 -4.25 0.32 38.09
CA ALA A 646 -5.49 -0.29 37.62
C ALA A 646 -5.56 -1.77 38.04
N ALA A 647 -6.76 -2.28 38.31
CA ALA A 647 -6.94 -3.71 38.61
C ALA A 647 -6.53 -4.61 37.43
N LYS A 648 -6.69 -4.11 36.20
CA LYS A 648 -6.31 -4.78 34.97
C LYS A 648 -5.01 -4.18 34.43
N GLN A 649 -3.93 -4.95 34.49
CA GLN A 649 -2.61 -4.57 33.99
C GLN A 649 -2.35 -5.21 32.62
N GLU A 650 -3.04 -4.71 31.60
CA GLU A 650 -2.90 -5.16 30.21
C GLU A 650 -2.64 -3.96 29.30
N LEU A 651 -1.81 -4.15 28.27
CA LEU A 651 -1.45 -3.12 27.29
C LEU A 651 -1.73 -3.62 25.86
N VAL A 652 -2.27 -2.76 25.01
CA VAL A 652 -2.47 -2.96 23.57
C VAL A 652 -1.71 -1.87 22.83
N LYS A 653 -0.76 -2.23 21.98
CA LYS A 653 0.05 -1.25 21.24
C LYS A 653 0.18 -1.56 19.76
N GLY A 654 0.23 -0.51 18.95
CA GLY A 654 0.61 -0.61 17.54
C GLY A 654 2.09 -1.00 17.39
N ASN A 655 2.40 -1.87 16.42
CA ASN A 655 3.76 -2.34 16.13
C ASN A 655 4.18 -2.10 14.67
N GLY A 656 3.40 -1.33 13.92
CA GLY A 656 3.71 -0.92 12.55
C GLY A 656 3.50 -1.99 11.47
N SER A 657 3.94 -3.23 11.66
CA SER A 657 3.75 -4.30 10.68
C SER A 657 3.78 -5.68 11.32
N GLU A 658 3.50 -6.70 10.51
CA GLU A 658 3.82 -8.07 10.87
C GLU A 658 5.35 -8.23 10.96
N VAL A 659 5.80 -9.06 11.90
CA VAL A 659 7.23 -9.29 12.12
C VAL A 659 7.77 -10.29 11.09
N GLN A 660 9.02 -10.11 10.65
CA GLN A 660 9.71 -11.08 9.79
C GLN A 660 9.79 -12.47 10.44
N SER A 661 10.09 -12.47 11.75
CA SER A 661 10.30 -13.63 12.61
C SER A 661 10.26 -13.21 14.09
N LEU A 662 10.15 -14.19 15.01
CA LEU A 662 10.43 -14.02 16.44
C LEU A 662 11.78 -14.62 16.85
N ASP A 663 12.51 -15.22 15.90
CA ASP A 663 13.86 -15.75 16.12
C ASP A 663 14.87 -14.59 16.04
N PRO A 664 15.64 -14.31 17.11
CA PRO A 664 16.52 -13.13 17.17
C PRO A 664 17.62 -13.13 16.11
N HIS A 665 17.96 -14.29 15.51
CA HIS A 665 18.95 -14.35 14.43
C HIS A 665 18.31 -14.27 13.04
N LYS A 666 17.00 -14.00 12.93
CA LYS A 666 16.24 -13.92 11.67
C LYS A 666 15.44 -12.61 11.54
N ILE A 667 15.80 -11.60 12.31
CA ILE A 667 15.11 -10.31 12.37
C ILE A 667 16.09 -9.18 12.09
N GLU A 668 15.59 -8.07 11.56
CA GLU A 668 16.40 -6.87 11.40
C GLU A 668 15.69 -5.53 11.64
N GLY A 669 14.38 -5.53 11.84
CA GLY A 669 13.59 -4.32 11.96
C GLY A 669 13.22 -3.92 13.39
N VAL A 670 12.69 -2.70 13.51
CA VAL A 670 12.12 -2.16 14.76
C VAL A 670 10.88 -2.96 15.20
N PRO A 671 9.91 -3.31 14.34
CA PRO A 671 8.75 -4.13 14.73
C PRO A 671 9.15 -5.45 15.40
N GLU A 672 10.16 -6.12 14.86
CA GLU A 672 10.71 -7.36 15.39
C GLU A 672 11.40 -7.13 16.74
N SER A 673 12.23 -6.09 16.82
CA SER A 673 13.01 -5.76 18.02
C SER A 673 12.13 -5.38 19.21
N ASN A 674 11.00 -4.69 18.96
CA ASN A 674 10.00 -4.37 19.97
C ASN A 674 9.47 -5.61 20.68
N VAL A 675 9.16 -6.67 19.93
CA VAL A 675 8.64 -7.92 20.50
C VAL A 675 9.78 -8.73 21.14
N SER A 676 10.94 -8.76 20.50
CA SER A 676 12.10 -9.53 20.96
C SER A 676 12.58 -9.08 22.35
N ARG A 677 12.61 -7.77 22.63
CA ARG A 677 13.02 -7.23 23.95
C ARG A 677 12.14 -7.66 25.12
N ASP A 678 10.90 -8.07 24.86
CA ASP A 678 10.00 -8.57 25.89
C ASP A 678 10.10 -10.10 26.06
N LEU A 679 10.41 -10.81 24.97
CA LEU A 679 10.49 -12.26 24.92
C LEU A 679 11.87 -12.83 25.30
N LEU A 680 12.94 -12.09 25.02
CA LEU A 680 14.33 -12.51 25.19
C LEU A 680 15.15 -11.39 25.86
N GLU A 681 16.11 -11.78 26.69
CA GLU A 681 17.01 -10.86 27.39
C GLU A 681 18.48 -11.25 27.18
N GLY A 682 19.27 -10.31 26.66
CA GLY A 682 20.71 -10.47 26.47
C GLY A 682 21.55 -10.29 27.75
N LEU A 683 22.86 -10.18 27.58
CA LEU A 683 23.80 -9.93 28.69
C LEU A 683 23.54 -8.56 29.34
N VAL A 684 23.23 -7.57 28.52
CA VAL A 684 23.02 -6.16 28.89
C VAL A 684 21.67 -5.74 28.31
N ILE A 685 20.97 -4.82 28.98
CA ILE A 685 19.69 -4.25 28.53
C ILE A 685 19.73 -2.72 28.66
N SER A 686 18.73 -2.03 28.14
CA SER A 686 18.55 -0.59 28.36
C SER A 686 17.67 -0.29 29.58
N ASP A 687 18.02 0.75 30.33
CA ASP A 687 17.09 1.42 31.25
C ASP A 687 16.06 2.28 30.49
N THR A 688 15.15 2.94 31.22
CA THR A 688 14.11 3.80 30.61
C THR A 688 14.65 5.06 29.93
N ASP A 689 15.91 5.40 30.14
CA ASP A 689 16.58 6.58 29.57
C ASP A 689 17.61 6.17 28.49
N GLY A 690 17.73 4.88 28.19
CA GLY A 690 18.58 4.33 27.14
C GLY A 690 20.01 3.94 27.58
N HIS A 691 20.32 3.97 28.87
CA HIS A 691 21.65 3.57 29.35
C HIS A 691 21.79 2.04 29.39
N PRO A 692 22.95 1.48 29.00
CA PRO A 692 23.22 0.06 29.17
C PRO A 692 23.34 -0.30 30.66
N ILE A 693 22.52 -1.24 31.12
CA ILE A 693 22.47 -1.74 32.49
C ILE A 693 22.52 -3.30 32.52
N PRO A 694 22.81 -3.92 33.68
CA PRO A 694 22.79 -5.38 33.84
C PRO A 694 21.50 -6.05 33.34
N GLY A 695 21.65 -6.99 32.39
CA GLY A 695 20.62 -7.93 31.93
C GLY A 695 20.85 -9.30 32.56
N VAL A 696 21.07 -10.36 31.78
CA VAL A 696 21.47 -11.67 32.33
C VAL A 696 22.84 -11.60 33.03
N ALA A 697 23.75 -10.74 32.58
CA ALA A 697 24.99 -10.48 33.30
C ALA A 697 24.73 -9.48 34.44
N GLU A 698 25.05 -9.86 35.69
CA GLU A 698 24.94 -8.97 36.85
C GLU A 698 26.10 -7.96 36.90
N SER A 699 27.24 -8.32 36.30
CA SER A 699 28.42 -7.47 36.16
C SER A 699 29.30 -7.96 35.02
N TRP A 700 30.21 -7.10 34.56
CA TRP A 700 31.22 -7.47 33.58
C TRP A 700 32.50 -6.67 33.80
N ASP A 701 33.62 -7.29 33.45
CA ASP A 701 34.95 -6.71 33.46
C ASP A 701 35.56 -6.80 32.07
N ASN A 702 36.55 -5.95 31.78
CA ASN A 702 37.35 -6.09 30.58
C ASN A 702 38.85 -5.94 30.84
N LYS A 703 39.64 -6.58 30.00
CA LYS A 703 41.09 -6.38 29.89
C LYS A 703 41.41 -5.77 28.54
N ASP A 704 41.96 -4.56 28.56
CA ASP A 704 42.39 -3.80 27.38
C ASP A 704 41.28 -3.60 26.33
N PHE A 705 40.00 -3.63 26.73
CA PHE A 705 38.82 -3.67 25.85
C PHE A 705 38.82 -4.80 24.81
N LYS A 706 39.68 -5.82 24.98
CA LYS A 706 39.80 -6.98 24.09
C LYS A 706 39.24 -8.26 24.67
N VAL A 707 39.39 -8.47 25.98
CA VAL A 707 38.86 -9.65 26.64
C VAL A 707 37.80 -9.19 27.63
N TRP A 708 36.55 -9.52 27.34
CA TRP A 708 35.41 -9.18 28.17
C TRP A 708 34.96 -10.43 28.93
N THR A 709 34.72 -10.29 30.24
CA THR A 709 34.22 -11.38 31.09
C THR A 709 32.91 -10.94 31.72
N PHE A 710 31.85 -11.69 31.48
CA PHE A 710 30.50 -11.44 31.98
C PHE A 710 30.16 -12.46 33.04
N HIS A 711 29.75 -11.98 34.21
CA HIS A 711 29.31 -12.80 35.34
C HIS A 711 27.78 -12.86 35.30
N LEU A 712 27.23 -14.05 35.04
CA LEU A 712 25.80 -14.26 34.84
C LEU A 712 25.10 -14.47 36.18
N ARG A 713 23.93 -13.85 36.34
CA ARG A 713 23.11 -14.02 37.54
C ARG A 713 22.67 -15.49 37.68
N LYS A 714 22.79 -16.05 38.89
CA LYS A 714 22.47 -17.46 39.15
C LYS A 714 20.97 -17.79 39.09
N ASN A 715 20.13 -16.77 39.17
CA ASN A 715 18.68 -16.89 39.13
C ASN A 715 18.08 -16.59 37.74
N ALA A 716 18.90 -16.38 36.69
CA ALA A 716 18.39 -16.27 35.34
C ALA A 716 17.85 -17.62 34.87
N LYS A 717 16.63 -17.60 34.33
CA LYS A 717 15.95 -18.80 33.87
C LYS A 717 15.20 -18.57 32.56
N TRP A 718 15.09 -19.66 31.82
CA TRP A 718 14.16 -19.82 30.72
C TRP A 718 12.73 -19.96 31.24
N SER A 719 11.73 -19.68 30.39
CA SER A 719 10.31 -19.77 30.72
C SER A 719 9.81 -21.19 31.03
N ASN A 720 10.64 -22.21 30.78
CA ASN A 720 10.41 -23.61 31.15
C ASN A 720 11.02 -23.98 32.52
N GLY A 721 11.69 -23.04 33.20
CA GLY A 721 12.32 -23.20 34.52
C GLY A 721 13.79 -23.64 34.48
N GLU A 722 14.35 -23.96 33.31
CA GLU A 722 15.78 -24.28 33.16
C GLU A 722 16.65 -23.03 33.40
N PRO A 723 17.86 -23.17 33.96
CA PRO A 723 18.76 -22.03 34.13
C PRO A 723 19.26 -21.50 32.78
N VAL A 724 19.44 -20.18 32.67
CA VAL A 724 20.20 -19.57 31.57
C VAL A 724 21.68 -19.60 31.94
N THR A 725 22.52 -20.10 31.04
CA THR A 725 23.93 -20.37 31.28
C THR A 725 24.83 -19.70 30.26
N ALA A 726 26.14 -19.66 30.53
CA ALA A 726 27.13 -19.14 29.58
C ALA A 726 27.16 -19.95 28.28
N GLN A 727 26.86 -21.25 28.34
CA GLN A 727 26.79 -22.13 27.18
C GLN A 727 25.65 -21.74 26.23
N ASP A 728 24.55 -21.19 26.74
CA ASP A 728 23.46 -20.69 25.91
C ASP A 728 23.93 -19.52 25.03
N PHE A 729 24.73 -18.61 25.58
CA PHE A 729 25.33 -17.50 24.82
C PHE A 729 26.38 -17.97 23.81
N VAL A 730 27.24 -18.93 24.20
CA VAL A 730 28.19 -19.56 23.27
C VAL A 730 27.43 -20.13 22.06
N TYR A 731 26.46 -21.01 22.30
CA TYR A 731 25.65 -21.60 21.23
C TYR A 731 24.94 -20.54 20.37
N SER A 732 24.37 -19.52 21.01
CA SER A 732 23.60 -18.49 20.31
C SER A 732 24.49 -17.66 19.38
N TRP A 733 25.66 -17.23 19.85
CA TRP A 733 26.54 -16.40 19.03
C TRP A 733 27.27 -17.22 17.96
N GLU A 734 27.59 -18.50 18.22
CA GLU A 734 28.01 -19.44 17.18
C GLU A 734 26.93 -19.58 16.11
N ARG A 735 25.66 -19.76 16.51
CA ARG A 735 24.53 -19.83 15.58
C ARG A 735 24.36 -18.54 14.79
N LEU A 736 24.52 -17.38 15.42
CA LEU A 736 24.44 -16.08 14.74
C LEU A 736 25.55 -15.94 13.67
N ALA A 737 26.77 -16.39 13.97
CA ALA A 737 27.90 -16.37 13.05
C ALA A 737 27.80 -17.41 11.93
N ASP A 738 27.09 -18.52 12.13
CA ASP A 738 27.00 -19.61 11.16
C ASP A 738 26.34 -19.14 9.85
N PRO A 739 27.03 -19.21 8.70
CA PRO A 739 26.46 -18.86 7.40
C PRO A 739 25.18 -19.62 7.06
N LYS A 740 24.97 -20.82 7.63
CA LYS A 740 23.73 -21.60 7.45
C LYS A 740 22.52 -20.97 8.11
N THR A 741 22.74 -20.17 9.16
CA THR A 741 21.68 -19.38 9.78
C THR A 741 21.27 -18.24 8.87
N ALA A 742 22.11 -17.76 7.95
CA ALA A 742 21.78 -16.67 7.03
C ALA A 742 21.14 -15.47 7.76
N SER A 743 21.74 -15.07 8.88
CA SER A 743 21.22 -13.97 9.69
C SER A 743 21.47 -12.63 8.99
N PRO A 744 20.48 -11.74 8.90
CA PRO A 744 20.70 -10.38 8.43
C PRO A 744 21.62 -9.58 9.37
N TYR A 745 21.83 -10.07 10.59
CA TYR A 745 22.72 -9.48 11.61
C TYR A 745 23.97 -10.33 11.89
N ALA A 746 24.38 -11.23 10.97
CA ALA A 746 25.62 -11.99 11.14
C ALA A 746 26.84 -11.06 11.35
N SER A 747 26.89 -9.94 10.62
CA SER A 747 27.94 -8.94 10.74
C SER A 747 27.95 -8.18 12.06
N TYR A 748 26.93 -8.30 12.91
CA TYR A 748 26.94 -7.68 14.25
C TYR A 748 28.10 -8.18 15.11
N LEU A 749 28.50 -9.44 14.91
CA LEU A 749 29.68 -10.02 15.55
C LEU A 749 30.99 -9.48 14.95
N GLN A 750 30.99 -9.07 13.68
CA GLN A 750 32.11 -8.33 13.06
C GLN A 750 32.21 -6.92 13.64
N TYR A 751 31.08 -6.25 13.88
CA TYR A 751 31.05 -4.92 14.52
C TYR A 751 31.60 -4.97 15.95
N GLY A 752 31.36 -6.07 16.65
CA GLY A 752 31.96 -6.36 17.94
C GLY A 752 33.42 -6.84 17.86
N HIS A 753 33.95 -7.13 16.68
CA HIS A 753 35.29 -7.67 16.44
C HIS A 753 35.61 -8.98 17.16
N LEU A 754 34.64 -9.90 17.27
CA LEU A 754 34.90 -11.21 17.89
C LEU A 754 36.01 -11.96 17.13
N ALA A 755 36.92 -12.59 17.86
CA ALA A 755 38.00 -13.34 17.23
C ALA A 755 37.44 -14.42 16.27
N ASN A 756 38.06 -14.55 15.09
CA ASN A 756 37.71 -15.48 14.00
C ASN A 756 36.39 -15.21 13.23
N VAL A 757 35.62 -14.19 13.58
CA VAL A 757 34.29 -13.96 12.98
C VAL A 757 34.30 -13.84 11.45
N ASP A 758 35.26 -13.11 10.87
CA ASP A 758 35.33 -12.91 9.41
C ASP A 758 35.55 -14.23 8.66
N ASP A 759 36.41 -15.10 9.18
CA ASP A 759 36.67 -16.42 8.59
C ASP A 759 35.46 -17.34 8.72
N ILE A 760 34.67 -17.21 9.79
CA ILE A 760 33.46 -18.01 10.02
C ILE A 760 32.35 -17.59 9.05
N ILE A 761 32.07 -16.28 8.94
CA ILE A 761 31.07 -15.74 8.01
C ILE A 761 31.45 -16.07 6.56
N ALA A 762 32.74 -16.04 6.23
CA ALA A 762 33.24 -16.45 4.92
C ALA A 762 33.25 -17.98 4.70
N GLY A 763 32.81 -18.79 5.67
CA GLY A 763 32.77 -20.25 5.58
C GLY A 763 34.13 -20.95 5.61
N LYS A 764 35.19 -20.26 6.02
CA LYS A 764 36.58 -20.76 6.10
C LYS A 764 36.90 -21.46 7.42
N LYS A 765 36.17 -21.12 8.49
CA LYS A 765 36.27 -21.75 9.81
C LYS A 765 34.89 -22.20 10.31
N PRO A 766 34.82 -23.24 11.15
CA PRO A 766 33.56 -23.64 11.76
C PRO A 766 33.09 -22.59 12.80
N PRO A 767 31.77 -22.45 13.03
CA PRO A 767 31.25 -21.51 14.03
C PRO A 767 31.83 -21.69 15.43
N THR A 768 32.19 -22.93 15.80
CA THR A 768 32.79 -23.29 17.10
C THR A 768 34.16 -22.65 17.36
N ASP A 769 34.79 -22.06 16.34
CA ASP A 769 36.06 -21.32 16.50
C ASP A 769 35.83 -19.85 16.90
N LEU A 770 34.57 -19.40 17.04
CA LEU A 770 34.25 -18.03 17.42
C LEU A 770 34.89 -17.67 18.77
N GLY A 771 35.34 -16.43 18.92
CA GLY A 771 35.98 -15.91 20.13
C GLY A 771 35.06 -15.78 21.36
N VAL A 772 34.25 -16.78 21.68
CA VAL A 772 33.34 -16.82 22.83
C VAL A 772 33.44 -18.18 23.50
N LYS A 773 33.53 -18.20 24.84
CA LYS A 773 33.56 -19.46 25.61
C LYS A 773 32.93 -19.30 26.98
N ALA A 774 32.31 -20.37 27.45
CA ALA A 774 31.91 -20.54 28.84
C ALA A 774 33.15 -21.00 29.65
N ILE A 775 33.56 -20.21 30.64
CA ILE A 775 34.57 -20.64 31.63
C ILE A 775 33.93 -21.63 32.61
N ASP A 776 32.70 -21.32 33.00
CA ASP A 776 31.76 -22.16 33.74
C ASP A 776 30.32 -21.71 33.39
N ASP A 777 29.31 -22.34 33.99
CA ASP A 777 27.89 -22.10 33.68
C ASP A 777 27.44 -20.64 33.89
N HIS A 778 28.17 -19.85 34.70
CA HIS A 778 27.82 -18.48 35.02
C HIS A 778 28.92 -17.47 34.67
N THR A 779 29.91 -17.87 33.86
CA THR A 779 31.01 -17.00 33.47
C THR A 779 31.27 -17.12 31.98
N LEU A 780 30.88 -16.10 31.22
CA LEU A 780 31.10 -16.02 29.78
C LEU A 780 32.32 -15.14 29.49
N GLN A 781 33.27 -15.64 28.70
CA GLN A 781 34.41 -14.87 28.23
C GLN A 781 34.33 -14.66 26.72
N VAL A 782 34.49 -13.40 26.30
CA VAL A 782 34.51 -12.97 24.90
C VAL A 782 35.89 -12.40 24.59
N THR A 783 36.50 -12.86 23.51
CA THR A 783 37.81 -12.40 23.02
C THR A 783 37.63 -11.71 21.68
N LEU A 784 38.05 -10.45 21.62
CA LEU A 784 38.01 -9.61 20.43
C LEU A 784 39.39 -9.58 19.76
N SER A 785 39.42 -9.41 18.44
CA SER A 785 40.67 -9.24 17.68
C SER A 785 41.34 -7.90 17.99
N GLU A 786 40.55 -6.87 18.28
CA GLU A 786 40.98 -5.47 18.46
C GLU A 786 40.27 -4.85 19.69
N PRO A 787 40.82 -3.77 20.30
CA PRO A 787 40.19 -3.11 21.45
C PRO A 787 38.90 -2.41 21.01
N VAL A 788 37.75 -2.77 21.61
CA VAL A 788 36.46 -2.12 21.31
C VAL A 788 35.87 -1.55 22.61
N PRO A 789 36.16 -0.29 22.95
CA PRO A 789 35.76 0.30 24.24
C PRO A 789 34.26 0.31 24.49
N TYR A 790 33.48 0.39 23.42
CA TYR A 790 32.02 0.42 23.44
C TYR A 790 31.37 -0.95 23.23
N PHE A 791 32.11 -2.07 23.27
CA PHE A 791 31.58 -3.42 23.03
C PHE A 791 30.34 -3.73 23.86
N TYR A 792 30.33 -3.36 25.14
CA TYR A 792 29.18 -3.58 26.03
C TYR A 792 27.89 -2.85 25.58
N LYS A 793 28.00 -1.73 24.86
CA LYS A 793 26.84 -1.01 24.32
C LYS A 793 26.13 -1.83 23.24
N LEU A 794 26.84 -2.65 22.46
CA LEU A 794 26.27 -3.51 21.40
C LEU A 794 25.37 -4.61 21.99
N LEU A 795 25.63 -5.02 23.24
CA LEU A 795 25.01 -6.20 23.83
C LEU A 795 23.55 -6.03 24.23
N ILE A 796 22.99 -4.82 24.07
CA ILE A 796 21.56 -4.53 24.25
C ILE A 796 20.70 -5.02 23.08
N HIS A 797 21.33 -5.29 21.92
CA HIS A 797 20.60 -5.59 20.68
C HIS A 797 20.02 -7.01 20.67
N PRO A 798 18.80 -7.21 20.13
CA PRO A 798 18.15 -8.53 20.06
C PRO A 798 19.00 -9.66 19.47
N SER A 799 19.83 -9.39 18.45
CA SER A 799 20.69 -10.42 17.84
C SER A 799 21.67 -11.06 18.83
N MET A 800 22.02 -10.35 19.91
CA MET A 800 22.95 -10.84 20.93
C MET A 800 22.24 -11.59 22.07
N SER A 801 20.91 -11.74 22.00
CA SER A 801 20.12 -12.46 22.99
C SER A 801 20.30 -13.98 22.85
N PRO A 802 20.22 -14.74 23.96
CA PRO A 802 20.37 -16.18 23.90
C PRO A 802 19.11 -16.83 23.29
N VAL A 803 19.29 -17.98 22.65
CA VAL A 803 18.21 -18.87 22.19
C VAL A 803 18.34 -20.25 22.84
N ASN A 804 17.21 -20.87 23.17
CA ASN A 804 17.23 -22.20 23.79
C ASN A 804 17.58 -23.27 22.75
N LYS A 805 18.77 -23.87 22.89
CA LYS A 805 19.29 -24.89 21.97
C LYS A 805 18.35 -26.08 21.82
N ALA A 806 17.83 -26.60 22.93
CA ALA A 806 16.98 -27.78 22.93
C ALA A 806 15.67 -27.55 22.15
N ALA A 807 15.06 -26.37 22.28
CA ALA A 807 13.87 -25.99 21.51
C ALA A 807 14.18 -25.92 20.00
N ILE A 808 15.28 -25.29 19.61
CA ILE A 808 15.68 -25.18 18.20
C ILE A 808 15.99 -26.56 17.59
N GLU A 809 16.80 -27.38 18.25
CA GLU A 809 17.16 -28.72 17.74
C GLU A 809 15.93 -29.63 17.62
N LYS A 810 14.97 -29.48 18.53
CA LYS A 810 13.74 -30.29 18.53
C LYS A 810 12.72 -29.84 17.49
N PHE A 811 12.54 -28.53 17.29
CA PHE A 811 11.43 -27.98 16.53
C PHE A 811 11.84 -27.30 15.22
N GLY A 812 13.14 -27.09 14.97
CA GLY A 812 13.64 -26.37 13.80
C GLY A 812 13.00 -24.99 13.70
N ASP A 813 12.61 -24.57 12.50
CA ASP A 813 11.96 -23.27 12.26
C ASP A 813 10.66 -23.04 13.04
N LYS A 814 10.03 -24.09 13.58
CA LYS A 814 8.79 -24.00 14.37
C LYS A 814 9.03 -23.72 15.85
N TRP A 815 10.29 -23.56 16.30
CA TRP A 815 10.60 -23.31 17.71
C TRP A 815 9.98 -22.02 18.24
N THR A 816 9.67 -21.07 17.35
CA THR A 816 9.03 -19.79 17.67
C THR A 816 7.50 -19.86 17.72
N GLN A 817 6.88 -21.01 17.47
CA GLN A 817 5.43 -21.20 17.68
C GLN A 817 5.09 -21.12 19.18
N PRO A 818 3.91 -20.60 19.56
CA PRO A 818 3.54 -20.44 20.97
C PRO A 818 3.69 -21.70 21.82
N GLU A 819 3.32 -22.88 21.29
CA GLU A 819 3.42 -24.16 21.99
C GLU A 819 4.86 -24.68 22.18
N ASN A 820 5.81 -24.14 21.42
CA ASN A 820 7.22 -24.54 21.44
C ASN A 820 8.13 -23.48 22.09
N TRP A 821 7.57 -22.29 22.37
CA TRP A 821 8.34 -21.14 22.80
C TRP A 821 9.04 -21.36 24.14
N VAL A 822 10.36 -21.12 24.16
CA VAL A 822 11.17 -21.06 25.37
C VAL A 822 12.05 -19.80 25.28
N GLY A 823 11.72 -18.78 26.08
CA GLY A 823 12.44 -17.50 26.14
C GLY A 823 12.82 -17.15 27.57
N ASN A 824 13.72 -16.18 27.76
CA ASN A 824 14.22 -15.77 29.08
C ASN A 824 13.84 -14.32 29.47
N GLY A 825 13.05 -13.63 28.64
CA GLY A 825 12.58 -12.27 28.93
C GLY A 825 11.46 -12.20 29.97
N ALA A 826 11.00 -10.97 30.23
CA ALA A 826 9.93 -10.67 31.19
C ALA A 826 8.55 -11.21 30.76
N PHE A 827 8.39 -11.50 29.47
CA PHE A 827 7.18 -12.08 28.91
C PHE A 827 7.52 -13.36 28.14
N LYS A 828 6.49 -14.18 27.94
CA LYS A 828 6.52 -15.37 27.08
C LYS A 828 5.40 -15.29 26.06
N LEU A 829 5.60 -15.92 24.91
CA LEU A 829 4.63 -15.92 23.82
C LEU A 829 3.37 -16.69 24.22
N GLU A 830 2.20 -16.03 24.18
CA GLU A 830 0.89 -16.66 24.38
C GLU A 830 0.27 -17.05 23.04
N SER A 831 0.31 -16.14 22.06
CA SER A 831 -0.26 -16.37 20.73
C SER A 831 0.43 -15.52 19.68
N HIS A 832 0.60 -16.05 18.48
CA HIS A 832 0.99 -15.30 17.30
C HIS A 832 0.00 -15.59 16.18
N VAL A 833 -0.89 -14.63 15.91
CA VAL A 833 -1.83 -14.71 14.79
C VAL A 833 -1.34 -13.74 13.72
N ILE A 834 -0.74 -14.31 12.67
CA ILE A 834 -0.12 -13.57 11.56
C ILE A 834 -1.08 -12.53 10.97
N ASN A 835 -0.60 -11.29 10.81
CA ASN A 835 -1.32 -10.09 10.36
C ASN A 835 -2.46 -9.63 11.28
N GLU A 836 -2.64 -10.23 12.47
CA GLU A 836 -3.69 -9.82 13.40
C GLU A 836 -3.10 -9.29 14.72
N ARG A 837 -2.32 -10.12 15.42
CA ARG A 837 -1.73 -9.76 16.71
C ARG A 837 -0.64 -10.73 17.16
N ILE A 838 0.30 -10.22 17.94
CA ILE A 838 1.14 -11.02 18.84
C ILE A 838 0.71 -10.71 20.27
N THR A 839 0.45 -11.75 21.05
CA THR A 839 0.13 -11.61 22.46
C THR A 839 1.22 -12.28 23.28
N VAL A 840 1.76 -11.54 24.24
CA VAL A 840 2.72 -12.04 25.21
C VAL A 840 2.15 -11.88 26.61
N VAL A 841 2.45 -12.83 27.48
CA VAL A 841 2.00 -12.85 28.88
C VAL A 841 3.21 -12.91 29.79
N ARG A 842 3.06 -12.37 31.00
CA ARG A 842 4.14 -12.31 31.99
C ARG A 842 4.80 -13.67 32.20
N ASN A 843 6.13 -13.68 32.19
CA ASN A 843 6.94 -14.86 32.45
C ASN A 843 7.26 -14.93 33.95
N PRO A 844 6.67 -15.87 34.71
CA PRO A 844 6.90 -15.96 36.14
C PRO A 844 8.33 -16.40 36.51
N GLU A 845 9.07 -17.01 35.58
CA GLU A 845 10.46 -17.45 35.79
C GLU A 845 11.49 -16.34 35.53
N TYR A 846 11.06 -15.19 34.98
CA TYR A 846 11.96 -14.07 34.75
C TYR A 846 12.59 -13.61 36.08
N TRP A 847 13.92 -13.39 36.08
CA TRP A 847 14.67 -13.14 37.31
C TRP A 847 14.16 -11.90 38.06
N ASP A 848 13.66 -10.90 37.33
CA ASP A 848 13.11 -9.65 37.86
C ASP A 848 11.59 -9.57 37.78
N ASN A 849 10.94 -10.74 37.72
CA ASN A 849 9.49 -10.84 37.64
C ASN A 849 8.81 -10.07 38.77
N ALA A 850 9.41 -9.97 39.96
CA ALA A 850 8.85 -9.23 41.10
C ALA A 850 8.50 -7.77 40.78
N HIS A 851 9.21 -7.14 39.84
CA HIS A 851 9.00 -5.75 39.45
C HIS A 851 8.23 -5.60 38.13
N THR A 852 7.95 -6.69 37.41
CA THR A 852 7.06 -6.63 36.24
C THR A 852 5.63 -6.33 36.69
N VAL A 853 5.01 -5.27 36.17
CA VAL A 853 3.65 -4.86 36.56
C VAL A 853 2.61 -5.33 35.56
N LEU A 854 2.87 -5.17 34.26
CA LEU A 854 2.00 -5.67 33.20
C LEU A 854 1.90 -7.20 33.22
N ASN A 855 0.68 -7.72 33.04
CA ASN A 855 0.42 -9.15 32.97
C ASN A 855 0.31 -9.66 31.52
N LYS A 856 -0.05 -8.78 30.59
CA LYS A 856 -0.27 -9.10 29.17
C LYS A 856 -0.04 -7.89 28.28
N VAL A 857 0.62 -8.12 27.15
CA VAL A 857 0.80 -7.12 26.09
C VAL A 857 0.32 -7.70 24.77
N THR A 858 -0.43 -6.91 24.01
CA THR A 858 -0.83 -7.22 22.63
C THR A 858 -0.20 -6.25 21.65
N PHE A 859 0.59 -6.76 20.71
CA PHE A 859 1.19 -6.02 19.60
C PHE A 859 0.33 -6.17 18.35
N LEU A 860 0.03 -5.06 17.68
CA LEU A 860 -0.83 -5.04 16.50
C LEU A 860 -0.05 -4.68 15.23
N PRO A 861 -0.09 -5.47 14.16
CA PRO A 861 0.66 -5.25 12.92
C PRO A 861 -0.04 -4.24 11.99
N ILE A 862 -0.41 -3.06 12.50
CA ILE A 862 -1.17 -2.04 11.76
C ILE A 862 -0.19 -1.11 11.03
N SER A 863 -0.13 -1.24 9.69
CA SER A 863 0.76 -0.44 8.84
C SER A 863 0.16 0.87 8.33
N SER A 864 -1.15 1.07 8.49
CA SER A 864 -1.81 2.35 8.24
C SER A 864 -1.76 3.19 9.51
N GLU A 865 -0.94 4.24 9.50
CA GLU A 865 -0.81 5.16 10.64
C GLU A 865 -2.15 5.83 10.99
N VAL A 866 -3.01 6.05 9.98
CA VAL A 866 -4.37 6.55 10.19
C VAL A 866 -5.24 5.54 10.95
N SER A 867 -5.17 4.25 10.59
CA SER A 867 -5.92 3.20 11.25
C SER A 867 -5.45 2.98 12.69
N ASP A 868 -4.15 3.11 12.95
CA ASP A 868 -3.58 3.00 14.28
C ASP A 868 -4.05 4.14 15.20
N VAL A 869 -3.97 5.40 14.72
CA VAL A 869 -4.51 6.56 15.46
C VAL A 869 -6.02 6.43 15.69
N ASN A 870 -6.79 5.99 14.70
CA ASN A 870 -8.24 5.79 14.86
C ASN A 870 -8.55 4.71 15.90
N ARG A 871 -7.77 3.61 15.89
CA ARG A 871 -7.90 2.56 16.89
C ARG A 871 -7.55 3.08 18.28
N TYR A 872 -6.49 3.87 18.42
CA TYR A 872 -6.11 4.50 19.68
C TYR A 872 -7.24 5.35 20.31
N PHE A 873 -8.06 6.02 19.49
CA PHE A 873 -9.21 6.80 19.98
C PHE A 873 -10.53 6.01 20.09
N SER A 874 -10.55 4.73 19.74
CA SER A 874 -11.74 3.89 19.86
C SER A 874 -11.94 3.35 21.28
N ASP A 875 -13.19 3.05 21.63
CA ASP A 875 -13.51 2.38 22.90
C ASP A 875 -12.87 0.99 22.93
N ASN A 876 -12.07 0.70 23.98
CA ASN A 876 -11.21 -0.49 24.08
C ASN A 876 -10.18 -0.61 22.93
N GLY A 877 -9.71 0.55 22.47
CA GLY A 877 -8.71 0.73 21.42
C GLY A 877 -7.28 0.35 21.81
N SER A 878 -6.31 0.94 21.11
CA SER A 878 -4.89 0.86 21.47
C SER A 878 -4.57 1.84 22.60
N ASP A 879 -3.68 1.45 23.50
CA ASP A 879 -3.15 2.27 24.59
C ASP A 879 -1.92 3.09 24.16
N MET A 880 -1.21 2.59 23.16
CA MET A 880 -0.08 3.26 22.51
C MET A 880 -0.14 3.02 21.00
N THR A 881 0.11 4.06 20.20
CA THR A 881 0.33 3.87 18.75
C THR A 881 1.75 3.38 18.50
N TYR A 882 2.00 2.89 17.28
CA TYR A 882 3.35 2.84 16.75
C TYR A 882 3.94 4.27 16.63
N ASN A 883 5.24 4.35 16.33
CA ASN A 883 6.01 5.61 16.31
C ASN A 883 6.03 6.34 14.96
N ASN A 884 5.05 6.04 14.10
CA ASN A 884 4.75 6.80 12.91
C ASN A 884 3.34 7.39 13.04
N LEU A 885 3.20 8.71 12.91
CA LEU A 885 1.90 9.38 12.88
C LEU A 885 1.54 9.88 11.48
N PRO A 886 0.25 9.85 11.10
CA PRO A 886 -0.18 10.32 9.80
C PRO A 886 -0.05 11.85 9.72
N ILE A 887 0.55 12.33 8.63
CA ILE A 887 0.68 13.76 8.27
C ILE A 887 -0.68 14.48 8.42
N GLU A 888 -1.74 13.81 8.00
CA GLU A 888 -3.17 14.12 8.09
C GLU A 888 -3.60 14.75 9.40
N LEU A 889 -3.21 14.05 10.46
CA LEU A 889 -3.80 14.24 11.78
C LEU A 889 -2.84 14.95 12.72
N PHE A 890 -1.53 15.01 12.42
CA PHE A 890 -0.53 15.50 13.37
C PHE A 890 -0.85 16.90 13.93
N LYS A 891 -1.16 17.88 13.08
CA LYS A 891 -1.55 19.24 13.54
C LYS A 891 -2.83 19.25 14.36
N LYS A 892 -3.77 18.34 14.08
CA LYS A 892 -5.00 18.17 14.87
C LYS A 892 -4.67 17.55 16.23
N LEU A 893 -3.89 16.48 16.26
CA LEU A 893 -3.43 15.80 17.48
C LEU A 893 -2.64 16.74 18.38
N GLN A 894 -1.78 17.59 17.81
CA GLN A 894 -1.03 18.58 18.59
C GLN A 894 -1.95 19.59 19.29
N ARG A 895 -3.04 20.02 18.65
CA ARG A 895 -4.01 20.95 19.24
C ARG A 895 -4.94 20.27 20.24
N ASP A 896 -5.47 19.11 19.86
CA ASP A 896 -6.61 18.48 20.54
C ASP A 896 -6.15 17.45 21.59
N ASN A 897 -4.97 16.86 21.42
CA ASN A 897 -4.43 15.74 22.21
C ASN A 897 -2.96 15.94 22.61
N GLY A 898 -2.51 17.19 22.77
CA GLY A 898 -1.09 17.52 23.01
C GLY A 898 -0.47 16.92 24.27
N LYS A 899 -1.27 16.42 25.23
CA LYS A 899 -0.77 15.69 26.41
C LYS A 899 -0.52 14.21 26.16
N GLU A 900 -1.20 13.64 25.16
CA GLU A 900 -1.04 12.24 24.74
C GLU A 900 0.00 12.13 23.61
N LEU A 901 0.25 13.22 22.90
CA LEU A 901 1.22 13.30 21.81
C LEU A 901 2.65 13.47 22.35
N HIS A 902 3.48 12.46 22.11
CA HIS A 902 4.91 12.49 22.38
C HIS A 902 5.68 12.77 21.08
N VAL A 903 6.69 13.63 21.17
CA VAL A 903 7.59 14.02 20.08
C VAL A 903 9.00 14.14 20.66
N ASP A 904 9.74 13.04 20.59
CA ASP A 904 11.02 12.90 21.29
C ASP A 904 12.20 12.77 20.30
N PRO A 905 13.44 13.10 20.69
CA PRO A 905 14.62 12.82 19.88
C PRO A 905 14.75 11.34 19.53
N TYR A 906 15.15 11.02 18.29
CA TYR A 906 15.30 9.63 17.85
C TYR A 906 16.53 9.48 16.95
N LEU A 907 17.44 8.58 17.30
CA LEU A 907 18.65 8.30 16.54
C LEU A 907 18.33 7.39 15.35
N CYS A 908 17.60 7.95 14.39
CA CYS A 908 17.36 7.34 13.10
C CYS A 908 17.49 8.36 11.98
N THR A 909 17.83 7.87 10.79
CA THR A 909 17.89 8.67 9.56
C THR A 909 16.97 8.08 8.50
N TYR A 910 16.08 8.90 7.94
CA TYR A 910 15.31 8.57 6.74
C TYR A 910 16.14 8.95 5.53
N TYR A 911 16.26 8.02 4.58
CA TYR A 911 16.96 8.26 3.32
C TYR A 911 16.30 7.49 2.17
N TYR A 912 16.61 7.89 0.94
CA TYR A 912 16.44 6.98 -0.19
C TYR A 912 17.74 6.22 -0.41
N GLU A 913 17.65 4.90 -0.26
CA GLU A 913 18.69 3.93 -0.54
C GLU A 913 18.80 3.73 -2.04
N ILE A 914 20.01 3.83 -2.57
CA ILE A 914 20.29 3.59 -3.98
C ILE A 914 20.98 2.24 -4.08
N ASN A 915 20.62 1.42 -5.07
CA ASN A 915 21.38 0.21 -5.35
C ASN A 915 22.68 0.56 -6.08
N ASN A 916 23.79 0.65 -5.35
CA ASN A 916 25.08 1.10 -5.87
C ASN A 916 25.71 0.17 -6.92
N GLN A 917 25.23 -1.06 -7.08
CA GLN A 917 25.75 -2.02 -8.07
C GLN A 917 24.92 -2.08 -9.35
N LYS A 918 23.68 -1.60 -9.33
CA LYS A 918 22.75 -1.70 -10.46
C LYS A 918 22.89 -0.50 -11.39
N ALA A 919 23.14 -0.73 -12.67
CA ALA A 919 23.10 0.35 -13.66
C ALA A 919 21.69 0.95 -13.77
N PRO A 920 21.53 2.29 -13.88
CA PRO A 920 22.60 3.28 -14.05
C PRO A 920 23.14 3.87 -12.74
N PHE A 921 22.72 3.36 -11.58
CA PHE A 921 23.08 3.87 -10.27
C PHE A 921 24.49 3.53 -9.80
N ASN A 922 25.19 2.65 -10.50
CA ASN A 922 26.63 2.46 -10.32
C ASN A 922 27.45 3.69 -10.74
N ASP A 923 26.89 4.62 -11.53
CA ASP A 923 27.52 5.91 -11.83
C ASP A 923 27.32 6.93 -10.68
N PRO A 924 28.40 7.43 -10.05
CA PRO A 924 28.30 8.39 -8.95
C PRO A 924 27.61 9.70 -9.33
N ARG A 925 27.64 10.10 -10.61
CA ARG A 925 27.00 11.35 -11.07
C ARG A 925 25.47 11.22 -11.04
N VAL A 926 24.94 10.06 -11.40
CA VAL A 926 23.49 9.77 -11.32
C VAL A 926 23.03 9.84 -9.87
N ARG A 927 23.77 9.23 -8.96
CA ARG A 927 23.44 9.26 -7.52
C ARG A 927 23.53 10.66 -6.93
N ALA A 928 24.62 11.38 -7.24
CA ALA A 928 24.82 12.76 -6.80
C ALA A 928 23.70 13.68 -7.30
N ALA A 929 23.22 13.50 -8.53
CA ALA A 929 22.10 14.27 -9.05
C ALA A 929 20.80 14.02 -8.27
N LEU A 930 20.47 12.77 -7.92
CA LEU A 930 19.30 12.48 -7.09
C LEU A 930 19.44 13.06 -5.68
N LYS A 931 20.64 12.98 -5.09
CA LYS A 931 20.96 13.56 -3.77
C LYS A 931 20.77 15.08 -3.73
N LEU A 932 21.20 15.78 -4.77
CA LEU A 932 21.13 17.24 -4.87
C LEU A 932 19.74 17.72 -5.30
N GLY A 933 19.08 17.00 -6.21
CA GLY A 933 17.79 17.39 -6.79
C GLY A 933 16.59 17.20 -5.86
N ILE A 934 16.73 16.47 -4.76
CA ILE A 934 15.67 16.39 -3.74
C ILE A 934 15.62 17.67 -2.91
N ASP A 935 14.43 18.21 -2.69
CA ASP A 935 14.17 19.37 -1.86
C ASP A 935 13.73 18.92 -0.47
N ARG A 936 14.67 19.00 0.48
CA ARG A 936 14.47 18.55 1.86
C ARG A 936 13.58 19.51 2.64
N ASP A 937 13.66 20.81 2.37
CA ASP A 937 12.88 21.82 3.09
C ASP A 937 11.40 21.68 2.75
N ILE A 938 11.05 21.42 1.49
CA ILE A 938 9.67 21.11 1.10
C ILE A 938 9.18 19.84 1.82
N ILE A 939 9.95 18.76 1.77
CA ILE A 939 9.51 17.49 2.35
C ILE A 939 9.38 17.59 3.87
N VAL A 940 10.36 18.16 4.55
CA VAL A 940 10.40 18.20 6.01
C VAL A 940 9.46 19.26 6.58
N ASP A 941 9.47 20.49 6.04
CA ASP A 941 8.75 21.61 6.66
C ASP A 941 7.34 21.82 6.10
N LYS A 942 7.05 21.33 4.88
CA LYS A 942 5.75 21.55 4.21
C LYS A 942 4.92 20.29 4.10
N VAL A 943 5.54 19.16 3.73
CA VAL A 943 4.83 17.89 3.58
C VAL A 943 4.69 17.19 4.93
N LEU A 944 5.79 16.91 5.63
CA LEU A 944 5.79 16.16 6.88
C LEU A 944 5.35 17.05 8.06
N ALA A 945 6.12 18.11 8.33
CA ALA A 945 5.85 19.14 9.34
C ALA A 945 5.58 18.59 10.76
N GLN A 946 6.32 17.57 11.21
CA GLN A 946 6.16 16.95 12.53
C GLN A 946 7.35 17.15 13.48
N GLY A 947 8.35 17.95 13.11
CA GLY A 947 9.52 18.27 13.96
C GLY A 947 10.83 17.61 13.56
N GLN A 948 10.83 16.82 12.47
CA GLN A 948 12.05 16.25 11.89
C GLN A 948 13.00 17.34 11.39
N LYS A 949 14.28 17.00 11.23
CA LYS A 949 15.32 17.93 10.75
C LYS A 949 15.88 17.46 9.40
N PRO A 950 16.06 18.35 8.40
CA PRO A 950 16.67 17.99 7.13
C PRO A 950 18.06 17.35 7.31
N ALA A 951 18.27 16.19 6.68
CA ALA A 951 19.50 15.41 6.83
C ALA A 951 20.53 15.71 5.73
N TYR A 952 21.80 15.60 6.10
CA TYR A 952 22.94 15.79 5.21
C TYR A 952 24.04 14.72 5.37
N SER A 953 23.86 13.80 6.32
CA SER A 953 24.72 12.64 6.58
C SER A 953 23.86 11.40 6.83
N TYR A 954 24.49 10.23 6.84
CA TYR A 954 23.80 9.00 7.21
C TYR A 954 23.63 8.89 8.73
N THR A 955 24.71 9.12 9.48
CA THR A 955 24.73 9.16 10.94
C THR A 955 24.09 10.47 11.43
N PRO A 956 23.08 10.42 12.32
CA PRO A 956 22.53 11.60 12.97
C PRO A 956 23.63 12.38 13.72
N PRO A 957 23.71 13.71 13.57
CA PRO A 957 24.68 14.54 14.30
C PRO A 957 24.51 14.53 15.82
N ALA A 958 23.40 13.99 16.34
CA ALA A 958 23.14 13.84 17.77
C ALA A 958 23.69 12.54 18.37
N THR A 959 24.28 11.66 17.54
CA THR A 959 24.89 10.40 18.00
C THR A 959 26.11 10.70 18.86
N ASP A 960 26.25 10.01 20.00
CA ASP A 960 27.37 10.15 20.93
C ASP A 960 28.70 9.85 20.23
N GLY A 961 29.67 10.77 20.27
CA GLY A 961 30.96 10.62 19.58
C GLY A 961 30.98 11.08 18.12
N MET A 962 29.88 11.62 17.58
CA MET A 962 29.84 12.18 16.23
C MET A 962 30.09 13.71 16.22
N GLU A 963 31.06 14.15 15.44
CA GLU A 963 31.28 15.57 15.10
C GLU A 963 31.21 15.73 13.58
N LEU A 964 30.22 16.48 13.07
CA LEU A 964 29.98 16.60 11.63
C LEU A 964 30.00 18.05 11.15
N ALA A 965 30.87 18.33 10.19
CA ALA A 965 30.72 19.50 9.33
C ALA A 965 29.60 19.30 8.30
N LYS A 966 28.79 20.33 8.08
CA LYS A 966 27.82 20.34 6.98
C LYS A 966 28.57 20.36 5.65
N PRO A 967 28.24 19.47 4.69
CA PRO A 967 28.84 19.50 3.37
C PRO A 967 28.41 20.78 2.63
N GLU A 968 29.29 21.30 1.77
CA GLU A 968 29.08 22.61 1.13
C GLU A 968 27.74 22.68 0.37
N TRP A 969 27.36 21.60 -0.32
CA TRP A 969 26.12 21.51 -1.10
C TRP A 969 24.85 21.73 -0.26
N PHE A 970 24.90 21.44 1.04
CA PHE A 970 23.78 21.63 1.95
C PHE A 970 23.56 23.12 2.29
N THR A 971 24.59 23.95 2.14
CA THR A 971 24.51 25.42 2.34
C THR A 971 24.02 26.18 1.11
N TRP A 972 23.99 25.54 -0.06
CA TRP A 972 23.53 26.15 -1.30
C TRP A 972 22.02 26.34 -1.31
N SER A 973 21.51 27.21 -2.20
CA SER A 973 20.08 27.25 -2.51
C SER A 973 19.67 25.99 -3.27
N GLN A 974 18.38 25.60 -3.17
CA GLN A 974 17.87 24.46 -3.94
C GLN A 974 18.03 24.67 -5.46
N GLU A 975 17.91 25.91 -5.94
CA GLU A 975 18.12 26.27 -7.35
C GLU A 975 19.54 25.93 -7.81
N LYS A 976 20.57 26.27 -7.01
CA LYS A 976 21.96 25.93 -7.30
C LYS A 976 22.17 24.41 -7.28
N ARG A 977 21.60 23.69 -6.31
CA ARG A 977 21.64 22.22 -6.25
C ARG A 977 21.00 21.58 -7.49
N ASN A 978 19.84 22.08 -7.91
CA ASN A 978 19.13 21.61 -9.09
C ASN A 978 19.94 21.86 -10.37
N ALA A 979 20.60 23.02 -10.49
CA ALA A 979 21.46 23.32 -11.64
C ALA A 979 22.64 22.34 -11.74
N GLU A 980 23.34 22.07 -10.63
CA GLU A 980 24.44 21.09 -10.62
C GLU A 980 23.94 19.66 -10.87
N ALA A 981 22.79 19.29 -10.31
CA ALA A 981 22.19 17.97 -10.52
C ALA A 981 21.82 17.72 -12.00
N LYS A 982 21.24 18.71 -12.69
CA LYS A 982 20.93 18.62 -14.13
C LYS A 982 22.20 18.48 -14.96
N LYS A 983 23.26 19.23 -14.62
CA LYS A 983 24.56 19.12 -15.28
C LYS A 983 25.15 17.72 -15.12
N LEU A 984 25.12 17.15 -13.92
CA LEU A 984 25.60 15.79 -13.65
C LEU A 984 24.81 14.72 -14.43
N LEU A 985 23.48 14.85 -14.53
CA LEU A 985 22.66 13.94 -15.35
C LEU A 985 22.99 14.06 -16.84
N ALA A 986 23.19 15.28 -17.34
CA ALA A 986 23.58 15.52 -18.73
C ALA A 986 24.95 14.90 -19.05
N GLU A 987 25.94 15.06 -18.16
CA GLU A 987 27.25 14.42 -18.27
C GLU A 987 27.19 12.89 -18.20
N ALA A 988 26.20 12.34 -17.48
CA ALA A 988 25.88 10.91 -17.45
C ALA A 988 25.05 10.43 -18.65
N GLY A 989 24.72 11.31 -19.60
CA GLY A 989 24.03 10.97 -20.85
C GLY A 989 22.50 10.95 -20.76
N TYR A 990 21.92 11.62 -19.75
CA TYR A 990 20.48 11.82 -19.61
C TYR A 990 20.09 13.24 -20.02
N THR A 991 19.22 13.34 -21.02
CA THR A 991 18.70 14.60 -21.58
C THR A 991 17.17 14.62 -21.50
N PRO A 992 16.49 15.74 -21.78
CA PRO A 992 15.03 15.75 -21.85
C PRO A 992 14.43 14.72 -22.83
N GLU A 993 15.15 14.40 -23.92
CA GLU A 993 14.75 13.40 -24.92
C GLU A 993 15.00 11.96 -24.44
N LYS A 994 15.96 11.78 -23.52
CA LYS A 994 16.29 10.50 -22.89
C LYS A 994 16.36 10.66 -21.37
N PRO A 995 15.22 10.84 -20.69
CA PRO A 995 15.20 11.07 -19.26
C PRO A 995 15.57 9.81 -18.48
N LEU A 996 16.23 9.97 -17.35
CA LEU A 996 16.47 8.87 -16.41
C LEU A 996 15.11 8.34 -15.91
N THR A 997 14.88 7.04 -16.06
CA THR A 997 13.65 6.37 -15.61
C THR A 997 14.02 5.25 -14.63
N PHE A 998 13.33 5.17 -13.50
CA PHE A 998 13.61 4.15 -12.47
C PHE A 998 12.43 3.91 -11.53
N ASN A 999 12.49 2.80 -10.80
CA ASN A 999 11.53 2.47 -9.77
C ASN A 999 11.93 3.03 -8.39
N LEU A 1000 10.96 3.57 -7.66
CA LEU A 1000 11.09 3.89 -6.24
C LEU A 1000 10.25 2.91 -5.41
N LEU A 1001 10.93 1.96 -4.79
CA LEU A 1001 10.35 0.95 -3.90
C LEU A 1001 10.13 1.52 -2.49
N TYR A 1002 9.01 1.19 -1.83
CA TYR A 1002 8.78 1.51 -0.42
C TYR A 1002 7.97 0.42 0.29
N ASN A 1003 8.12 0.29 1.61
CA ASN A 1003 7.25 -0.59 2.39
C ASN A 1003 5.85 0.03 2.54
N THR A 1004 4.82 -0.80 2.53
CA THR A 1004 3.41 -0.39 2.57
C THR A 1004 3.12 0.42 3.84
N SER A 1005 2.87 1.72 3.67
CA SER A 1005 2.61 2.70 4.73
C SER A 1005 1.95 3.94 4.11
N ASP A 1006 1.00 4.58 4.81
CA ASP A 1006 0.37 5.81 4.33
C ASP A 1006 1.39 6.96 4.29
N LEU A 1007 2.25 7.03 5.31
CA LEU A 1007 3.34 8.00 5.41
C LEU A 1007 4.34 7.85 4.27
N HIS A 1008 4.86 6.64 4.04
CA HIS A 1008 5.91 6.43 3.04
C HIS A 1008 5.39 6.59 1.61
N LYS A 1009 4.14 6.20 1.34
CA LYS A 1009 3.49 6.47 0.05
C LYS A 1009 3.47 7.97 -0.26
N LYS A 1010 3.07 8.80 0.70
CA LYS A 1010 3.02 10.26 0.51
C LYS A 1010 4.39 10.88 0.32
N LEU A 1011 5.38 10.44 1.10
CA LEU A 1011 6.77 10.88 0.93
C LEU A 1011 7.32 10.46 -0.45
N ALA A 1012 7.04 9.23 -0.91
CA ALA A 1012 7.45 8.75 -2.22
C ALA A 1012 6.81 9.52 -3.38
N ILE A 1013 5.51 9.84 -3.27
CA ILE A 1013 4.81 10.73 -4.24
C ILE A 1013 5.46 12.12 -4.26
N ALA A 1014 5.72 12.71 -3.09
CA ALA A 1014 6.36 14.01 -2.98
C ALA A 1014 7.78 14.00 -3.59
N ALA A 1015 8.59 13.00 -3.25
CA ALA A 1015 9.95 12.86 -3.81
C ALA A 1015 9.95 12.64 -5.32
N SER A 1016 9.06 11.77 -5.83
CA SER A 1016 8.86 11.56 -7.27
C SER A 1016 8.49 12.86 -7.98
N SER A 1017 7.54 13.62 -7.44
CA SER A 1017 7.12 14.92 -7.99
C SER A 1017 8.27 15.94 -7.97
N ILE A 1018 9.00 16.03 -6.86
CA ILE A 1018 10.14 16.95 -6.71
C ILE A 1018 11.26 16.60 -7.68
N TRP A 1019 11.66 15.33 -7.79
CA TRP A 1019 12.69 14.92 -8.75
C TRP A 1019 12.25 15.11 -10.19
N THR A 1020 10.98 14.82 -10.51
CA THR A 1020 10.44 15.06 -11.86
C THR A 1020 10.51 16.55 -12.20
N LYS A 1021 10.06 17.42 -11.31
CA LYS A 1021 10.10 18.88 -11.49
C LYS A 1021 11.54 19.42 -11.57
N ASN A 1022 12.40 18.98 -10.65
CA ASN A 1022 13.72 19.54 -10.48
C ASN A 1022 14.72 19.01 -11.49
N LEU A 1023 14.58 17.76 -11.95
CA LEU A 1023 15.57 17.06 -12.76
C LEU A 1023 15.03 16.52 -14.10
N GLY A 1024 13.71 16.41 -14.28
CA GLY A 1024 13.10 15.82 -15.47
C GLY A 1024 13.16 14.29 -15.50
N VAL A 1025 13.45 13.64 -14.38
CA VAL A 1025 13.48 12.17 -14.28
C VAL A 1025 12.07 11.59 -14.19
N LYS A 1026 11.90 10.32 -14.57
CA LYS A 1026 10.63 9.58 -14.48
C LYS A 1026 10.72 8.53 -13.39
N VAL A 1027 9.93 8.67 -12.33
CA VAL A 1027 9.96 7.75 -11.19
C VAL A 1027 8.67 6.94 -11.12
N LYS A 1028 8.78 5.61 -11.18
CA LYS A 1028 7.65 4.68 -10.99
C LYS A 1028 7.61 4.22 -9.54
N LEU A 1029 6.50 4.45 -8.85
CA LEU A 1029 6.35 4.04 -7.45
C LEU A 1029 5.94 2.57 -7.34
N GLU A 1030 6.55 1.83 -6.41
CA GLU A 1030 6.25 0.43 -6.13
C GLU A 1030 6.20 0.20 -4.61
N ASN A 1031 5.23 -0.57 -4.11
CA ASN A 1031 5.17 -0.91 -2.68
C ASN A 1031 5.16 -2.41 -2.41
N GLN A 1032 5.72 -2.80 -1.26
CA GLN A 1032 5.77 -4.19 -0.79
C GLN A 1032 5.42 -4.29 0.71
N GLU A 1033 5.01 -5.46 1.17
CA GLU A 1033 4.86 -5.75 2.61
C GLU A 1033 6.25 -5.79 3.27
N TRP A 1034 6.34 -5.46 4.57
CA TRP A 1034 7.59 -5.22 5.29
C TRP A 1034 8.63 -6.32 5.08
N LYS A 1035 8.26 -7.58 5.29
CA LYS A 1035 9.19 -8.70 5.11
C LYS A 1035 9.70 -8.80 3.67
N THR A 1036 8.79 -8.73 2.70
CA THR A 1036 9.15 -8.80 1.26
C THR A 1036 10.01 -7.62 0.82
N PHE A 1037 9.74 -6.45 1.38
CA PHE A 1037 10.50 -5.22 1.14
C PHE A 1037 11.96 -5.36 1.60
N LEU A 1038 12.17 -5.90 2.80
CA LEU A 1038 13.51 -6.17 3.32
C LEU A 1038 14.24 -7.24 2.48
N ASP A 1039 13.57 -8.34 2.15
CA ASP A 1039 14.13 -9.39 1.30
C ASP A 1039 14.54 -8.85 -0.10
N THR A 1040 13.71 -8.00 -0.71
CA THR A 1040 13.99 -7.39 -2.03
C THR A 1040 15.23 -6.50 -1.98
N ARG A 1041 15.43 -5.77 -0.88
CA ARG A 1041 16.60 -4.93 -0.66
C ARG A 1041 17.88 -5.76 -0.50
N HIS A 1042 17.84 -6.81 0.31
CA HIS A 1042 18.96 -7.76 0.45
C HIS A 1042 19.33 -8.44 -0.86
N GLN A 1043 18.35 -8.79 -1.69
CA GLN A 1043 18.59 -9.41 -3.00
C GLN A 1043 19.14 -8.42 -4.04
N GLY A 1044 19.06 -7.10 -3.80
CA GLY A 1044 19.44 -6.08 -4.78
C GLY A 1044 18.44 -5.95 -5.95
N ASN A 1045 17.22 -6.45 -5.77
CA ASN A 1045 16.18 -6.46 -6.81
C ASN A 1045 15.38 -5.14 -6.87
N PHE A 1046 16.08 -4.00 -6.78
CA PHE A 1046 15.49 -2.67 -6.77
C PHE A 1046 16.42 -1.64 -7.43
N ASP A 1047 15.88 -0.48 -7.77
CA ASP A 1047 16.62 0.67 -8.30
C ASP A 1047 16.97 1.65 -7.16
N VAL A 1048 15.93 2.28 -6.61
CA VAL A 1048 15.97 3.14 -5.43
C VAL A 1048 14.88 2.66 -4.47
N ALA A 1049 15.18 2.60 -3.18
CA ALA A 1049 14.23 2.23 -2.14
C ALA A 1049 14.12 3.33 -1.08
N ARG A 1050 12.92 3.56 -0.55
CA ARG A 1050 12.76 4.26 0.73
C ARG A 1050 13.47 3.45 1.80
N ALA A 1051 14.22 4.08 2.71
CA ALA A 1051 14.84 3.39 3.83
C ALA A 1051 14.83 4.24 5.11
N GLY A 1052 15.04 3.56 6.23
CA GLY A 1052 15.27 4.16 7.53
C GLY A 1052 16.19 3.25 8.33
N TRP A 1053 17.24 3.82 8.91
CA TRP A 1053 18.11 3.10 9.84
C TRP A 1053 18.08 3.79 11.18
N CYS A 1054 18.01 2.99 12.24
CA CYS A 1054 18.03 3.42 13.63
C CYS A 1054 19.26 2.84 14.30
N ALA A 1055 19.88 3.57 15.22
CA ALA A 1055 21.01 3.04 15.98
C ALA A 1055 20.58 1.83 16.83
N ASP A 1056 21.39 0.78 16.77
CA ASP A 1056 21.32 -0.38 17.67
C ASP A 1056 22.00 -0.08 19.01
N TYR A 1057 22.98 0.83 18.98
CA TYR A 1057 23.70 1.36 20.13
C TYR A 1057 24.13 2.80 19.84
N ASN A 1058 24.20 3.64 20.87
CA ASN A 1058 24.53 5.05 20.71
C ASN A 1058 26.06 5.26 20.54
N GLU A 1059 26.53 5.04 19.31
CA GLU A 1059 27.90 5.27 18.81
C GLU A 1059 27.87 5.29 17.24
N PRO A 1060 28.70 6.09 16.53
CA PRO A 1060 28.58 6.27 15.07
C PRO A 1060 28.72 4.99 14.24
N THR A 1061 29.49 4.01 14.71
CA THR A 1061 29.66 2.72 14.03
C THR A 1061 28.37 1.92 13.95
N SER A 1062 27.38 2.19 14.80
CA SER A 1062 26.04 1.61 14.65
C SER A 1062 25.35 2.01 13.34
N PHE A 1063 25.71 3.16 12.76
CA PHE A 1063 25.32 3.54 11.41
C PHE A 1063 26.38 3.10 10.43
N LEU A 1064 27.62 3.58 10.58
CA LEU A 1064 28.66 3.46 9.57
C LEU A 1064 29.03 2.00 9.22
N ASN A 1065 28.95 1.07 10.17
CA ASN A 1065 29.29 -0.33 9.89
C ASN A 1065 28.31 -0.99 8.90
N THR A 1066 27.08 -0.50 8.77
CA THR A 1066 26.14 -1.04 7.77
C THR A 1066 26.56 -0.73 6.33
N MET A 1067 27.49 0.21 6.13
CA MET A 1067 28.01 0.58 4.82
C MET A 1067 29.34 -0.11 4.48
N LEU A 1068 29.86 -0.97 5.37
CA LEU A 1068 31.04 -1.80 5.07
C LEU A 1068 30.73 -2.77 3.92
N SER A 1069 31.72 -2.99 3.03
CA SER A 1069 31.53 -3.76 1.79
C SER A 1069 31.06 -5.21 1.98
N ASP A 1070 31.28 -5.78 3.16
CA ASP A 1070 30.96 -7.16 3.55
C ASP A 1070 29.89 -7.25 4.65
N SER A 1071 29.32 -6.11 5.08
CA SER A 1071 28.24 -6.11 6.07
C SER A 1071 26.99 -6.81 5.55
N SER A 1072 26.42 -7.69 6.38
CA SER A 1072 25.12 -8.33 6.16
C SER A 1072 23.96 -7.34 6.16
N ASN A 1073 24.14 -6.12 6.69
CA ASN A 1073 23.14 -5.05 6.68
C ASN A 1073 23.30 -4.07 5.51
N ASN A 1074 24.29 -4.28 4.62
CA ASN A 1074 24.57 -3.37 3.50
C ASN A 1074 23.59 -3.59 2.32
N THR A 1075 22.35 -3.20 2.53
CA THR A 1075 21.30 -3.25 1.52
C THR A 1075 21.45 -2.18 0.42
N ALA A 1076 22.33 -1.19 0.60
CA ALA A 1076 22.73 -0.26 -0.46
C ALA A 1076 23.63 -0.93 -1.51
N HIS A 1077 24.18 -2.11 -1.21
CA HIS A 1077 25.17 -2.81 -2.03
C HIS A 1077 26.40 -1.95 -2.30
N TYR A 1078 26.73 -1.04 -1.40
CA TYR A 1078 27.88 -0.14 -1.54
C TYR A 1078 29.16 -0.90 -1.23
N LYS A 1079 30.19 -0.73 -2.08
CA LYS A 1079 31.50 -1.34 -1.88
C LYS A 1079 32.59 -0.32 -2.12
N SER A 1080 33.37 -0.01 -1.07
CA SER A 1080 34.42 0.99 -1.15
C SER A 1080 35.58 0.63 -0.22
N PRO A 1081 36.73 0.20 -0.78
CA PRO A 1081 37.93 -0.04 0.00
C PRO A 1081 38.41 1.20 0.76
N ALA A 1082 38.11 2.40 0.26
CA ALA A 1082 38.44 3.65 0.94
C ALA A 1082 37.60 3.83 2.21
N PHE A 1083 36.30 3.56 2.13
CA PHE A 1083 35.40 3.59 3.28
C PHE A 1083 35.77 2.51 4.31
N ASP A 1084 35.95 1.26 3.86
CA ASP A 1084 36.31 0.14 4.74
C ASP A 1084 37.62 0.41 5.49
N LYS A 1085 38.60 1.04 4.82
CA LYS A 1085 39.86 1.44 5.45
C LYS A 1085 39.64 2.51 6.52
N LEU A 1086 38.81 3.52 6.28
CA LEU A 1086 38.52 4.57 7.26
C LEU A 1086 37.88 4.00 8.52
N MET A 1087 36.94 3.06 8.36
CA MET A 1087 36.32 2.37 9.49
C MET A 1087 37.35 1.54 10.29
N LYS A 1088 38.25 0.84 9.60
CA LYS A 1088 39.34 0.11 10.26
C LYS A 1088 40.33 1.03 10.99
N ASP A 1089 40.68 2.17 10.40
CA ASP A 1089 41.56 3.16 11.03
C ASP A 1089 40.92 3.74 12.31
N ALA A 1090 39.61 4.01 12.29
CA ALA A 1090 38.86 4.53 13.44
C ALA A 1090 38.89 3.57 14.65
N LEU A 1091 38.90 2.27 14.42
CA LEU A 1091 39.01 1.26 15.48
C LEU A 1091 40.44 1.11 16.01
N ALA A 1092 41.45 1.32 15.16
CA ALA A 1092 42.85 1.21 15.56
C ALA A 1092 43.31 2.35 16.48
N THR A 1093 42.58 3.48 16.52
CA THR A 1093 42.91 4.61 17.40
C THR A 1093 42.37 4.43 18.83
N THR A 1094 43.23 4.74 19.80
CA THR A 1094 42.90 4.78 21.22
C THR A 1094 42.44 6.15 21.72
N ASP A 1095 42.42 7.16 20.84
CA ASP A 1095 41.97 8.53 21.15
C ASP A 1095 40.59 8.78 20.54
N ASP A 1096 39.62 9.12 21.38
CA ASP A 1096 38.22 9.29 20.95
C ASP A 1096 38.05 10.46 19.97
N LYS A 1097 38.85 11.53 20.11
CA LYS A 1097 38.79 12.67 19.18
C LYS A 1097 39.32 12.29 17.80
N ALA A 1098 40.41 11.53 17.73
CA ALA A 1098 40.89 10.96 16.48
C ALA A 1098 39.86 10.00 15.87
N ARG A 1099 39.16 9.21 16.70
CA ARG A 1099 38.09 8.32 16.24
C ARG A 1099 36.93 9.09 15.62
N SER A 1100 36.43 10.14 16.29
CA SER A 1100 35.40 11.03 15.75
C SER A 1100 35.83 11.68 14.43
N ALA A 1101 37.09 12.10 14.30
CA ALA A 1101 37.62 12.66 13.05
C ALA A 1101 37.67 11.64 11.90
N ASP A 1102 37.92 10.36 12.20
CA ASP A 1102 37.87 9.30 11.19
C ASP A 1102 36.43 8.93 10.80
N TYR A 1103 35.48 8.99 11.73
CA TYR A 1103 34.05 8.89 11.41
C TYR A 1103 33.56 10.03 10.52
N GLU A 1104 34.00 11.26 10.78
CA GLU A 1104 33.69 12.40 9.91
C GLU A 1104 34.22 12.17 8.49
N LYS A 1105 35.45 11.67 8.34
CA LYS A 1105 36.00 11.30 7.02
C LYS A 1105 35.21 10.17 6.36
N ALA A 1106 34.71 9.21 7.13
CA ALA A 1106 33.88 8.12 6.62
C ALA A 1106 32.55 8.66 6.05
N GLU A 1107 31.87 9.56 6.77
CA GLU A 1107 30.67 10.26 6.24
C GLU A 1107 30.99 11.13 5.02
N GLN A 1108 32.13 11.84 5.01
CA GLN A 1108 32.57 12.60 3.84
C GLN A 1108 32.81 11.68 2.64
N GLN A 1109 33.33 10.47 2.84
CA GLN A 1109 33.52 9.47 1.79
C GLN A 1109 32.16 8.95 1.27
N LEU A 1110 31.19 8.68 2.15
CA LEU A 1110 29.82 8.31 1.75
C LEU A 1110 29.11 9.44 0.98
N ASP A 1111 29.26 10.70 1.41
CA ASP A 1111 28.68 11.85 0.73
C ASP A 1111 29.34 12.09 -0.64
N LYS A 1112 30.67 11.98 -0.71
CA LYS A 1112 31.44 12.07 -1.96
C LYS A 1112 30.98 11.04 -2.97
N ASP A 1113 30.80 9.80 -2.55
CA ASP A 1113 30.31 8.72 -3.40
C ASP A 1113 28.80 8.79 -3.63
N SER A 1114 28.10 9.68 -2.91
CA SER A 1114 26.64 9.85 -2.94
C SER A 1114 25.92 8.51 -2.80
N VAL A 1115 26.30 7.74 -1.79
CA VAL A 1115 25.81 6.37 -1.59
C VAL A 1115 24.30 6.33 -1.40
N ILE A 1116 23.79 7.27 -0.62
CA ILE A 1116 22.37 7.44 -0.33
C ILE A 1116 21.91 8.86 -0.63
N VAL A 1117 20.59 9.07 -0.55
CA VAL A 1117 19.97 10.40 -0.51
C VAL A 1117 19.46 10.64 0.92
N PRO A 1118 20.23 11.28 1.82
CA PRO A 1118 19.76 11.61 3.17
C PRO A 1118 18.57 12.56 3.07
N LEU A 1119 17.47 12.30 3.77
CA LEU A 1119 16.26 13.12 3.69
C LEU A 1119 16.02 13.90 5.00
N TYR A 1120 15.86 13.18 6.12
CA TYR A 1120 15.70 13.79 7.44
C TYR A 1120 16.18 12.89 8.58
N TYR A 1121 16.57 13.50 9.69
CA TYR A 1121 16.72 12.81 10.98
C TYR A 1121 15.35 12.74 11.65
N TYR A 1122 14.99 11.56 12.16
CA TYR A 1122 13.68 11.34 12.76
C TYR A 1122 13.49 12.13 14.05
N VAL A 1123 12.22 12.32 14.38
CA VAL A 1123 11.75 12.45 15.75
C VAL A 1123 10.79 11.29 15.99
N ASN A 1124 10.77 10.78 17.21
CA ASN A 1124 9.88 9.72 17.62
C ASN A 1124 8.50 10.31 17.92
N THR A 1125 7.52 10.11 17.04
CA THR A 1125 6.17 10.66 17.17
C THR A 1125 5.16 9.56 17.47
N ARG A 1126 4.45 9.65 18.59
CA ARG A 1126 3.44 8.65 18.98
C ARG A 1126 2.37 9.22 19.89
N LEU A 1127 1.26 8.50 20.00
CA LEU A 1127 0.25 8.73 21.03
C LEU A 1127 0.40 7.68 22.13
N VAL A 1128 0.37 8.14 23.38
CA VAL A 1128 0.42 7.32 24.59
C VAL A 1128 -0.73 7.75 25.51
N LYS A 1129 -1.55 6.79 25.94
CA LYS A 1129 -2.68 7.10 26.82
C LYS A 1129 -2.18 7.68 28.14
N PRO A 1130 -2.91 8.64 28.74
CA PRO A 1130 -2.48 9.27 30.00
C PRO A 1130 -2.33 8.28 31.16
N TYR A 1131 -2.97 7.10 31.06
CA TYR A 1131 -2.89 6.05 32.07
C TYR A 1131 -1.75 5.05 31.84
N VAL A 1132 -0.97 5.18 30.77
CA VAL A 1132 0.22 4.35 30.55
C VAL A 1132 1.41 5.04 31.21
N GLY A 1133 1.86 4.50 32.34
CA GLY A 1133 3.03 4.98 33.06
C GLY A 1133 4.31 4.20 32.67
N GLY A 1134 5.46 4.80 32.95
CA GLY A 1134 6.79 4.22 32.69
C GLY A 1134 7.43 4.65 31.36
N TYR A 1135 6.66 5.20 30.42
CA TYR A 1135 7.20 5.73 29.17
C TYR A 1135 7.77 7.15 29.37
N THR A 1136 9.09 7.30 29.26
CA THR A 1136 9.79 8.57 29.51
C THR A 1136 10.01 9.43 28.26
N GLY A 1137 10.10 8.79 27.08
CA GLY A 1137 10.53 9.43 25.83
C GLY A 1137 12.00 9.86 25.80
N LYS A 1138 12.82 9.45 26.78
CA LYS A 1138 14.22 9.93 26.90
C LYS A 1138 15.24 9.05 26.20
N ASP A 1139 14.96 7.75 26.06
CA ASP A 1139 15.84 6.84 25.34
C ASP A 1139 15.89 7.23 23.85
N PRO A 1140 17.04 7.72 23.34
CA PRO A 1140 17.17 8.13 21.95
C PRO A 1140 17.18 6.95 20.97
N LEU A 1141 17.28 5.71 21.46
CA LEU A 1141 17.16 4.48 20.68
C LEU A 1141 15.74 3.88 20.72
N ASP A 1142 14.88 4.42 21.60
CA ASP A 1142 13.50 3.97 21.77
C ASP A 1142 13.38 2.46 22.06
N ASN A 1143 14.33 1.91 22.83
CA ASN A 1143 14.33 0.52 23.29
C ASN A 1143 13.33 0.32 24.45
N VAL A 1144 12.07 0.70 24.22
CA VAL A 1144 10.98 0.52 25.19
C VAL A 1144 10.84 -0.97 25.49
N ALA A 1145 10.97 -1.32 26.77
CA ALA A 1145 10.71 -2.65 27.30
C ALA A 1145 9.43 -2.60 28.15
N ASP A 1146 8.45 -3.46 27.85
CA ASP A 1146 7.14 -3.37 28.48
C ASP A 1146 7.16 -3.78 29.95
N ARG A 1147 8.24 -4.44 30.38
CA ARG A 1147 8.49 -4.74 31.80
C ARG A 1147 8.52 -3.46 32.65
N ASN A 1148 8.95 -2.33 32.06
CA ASN A 1148 9.06 -1.00 32.68
C ASN A 1148 7.74 -0.21 32.71
N LEU A 1149 6.69 -0.71 32.06
CA LEU A 1149 5.41 0.00 31.94
C LEU A 1149 4.40 -0.49 32.98
N TYR A 1150 3.40 0.34 33.26
CA TYR A 1150 2.28 0.01 34.14
C TYR A 1150 1.02 0.81 33.79
N ILE A 1151 -0.15 0.27 34.11
CA ILE A 1151 -1.45 0.95 33.90
C ILE A 1151 -1.90 1.62 35.19
N ILE A 1152 -2.04 2.94 35.13
CA ILE A 1152 -2.61 3.79 36.18
C ILE A 1152 -4.13 3.60 36.18
N LYS A 1153 -4.73 3.61 37.37
CA LYS A 1153 -6.19 3.59 37.52
C LYS A 1153 -6.82 4.78 36.78
N HIS A 1154 -7.81 4.49 35.93
CA HIS A 1154 -8.47 5.46 35.05
C HIS A 1154 -9.97 5.22 34.95
#